data_AF-A0A1F5RFL4-F1
#
_entry.id   AF-A0A1F5RFL4-F1
#
_cell.length_a   1.000
_cell.length_b   1.000
_cell.length_c   1.000
_cell.angle_alpha   90.00
_cell.angle_beta   90.00
_cell.angle_gamma   90.00
#
_symmetry.space_group_name_H-M   'P 1'
#
loop_
_entity.id
_entity.type
_entity.pdbx_description
1 polymer ?
#
loop_
_entity_poly.entity_id
_entity_poly.type
_entity_poly.pdbx_seq_one_letter_code
_entity_poly.pdbx_strand_id
1 'polypeptide(L)'
;MSRIPKILLLGLAASLFSMPLWGANHRISKAVDALGRDVSGDRQAVTIGKPAGHPLVVQITDARGRPVAGARVVFVPVGEGTAQLEPDTAASDLKGNAISRIIPHKQLETIYVQAHLAANPKKAVTFSFNSYQNHWWLISLLGAVGGLVLFMFGIRFCSRGLQKAAGTKLKQMLWSLTDNRFKGLGVGILVTAIVQSSTATTVMLVSLTNAGLESLSQVLGGILGADIGTTITVQLIAFKLSDYCLALVVAGFLAMMIAGKRPWRYYPQIVFGFGLIFFGMKLTADSLLPLKSMPWFLALFAGMGSLPLLGVLIGVMFTLLVRSSAVTIGIMLTLAFQDLIALPAAMPIIIGANIGTCGAALMAAWGGNQESIKVAWGHTIFKVLAGIAALIFIAPFIALVQRFGGDAARQIANAHTIFNVLASLLFLPWLKPFGKFLNQMIPMVSPEQKTFAPKYLDDRALETPSLAIGQVSQELLRMADLVRDMLVRSCEVLEKNDICLRNQLVADDDKVDLLEEAITPFVVKITQEDLSGDQSSRGVELLYIVNDIENIGDVISKNIMGHAAKKIEQHLAFSEGGLDEIRSLYRETLATLDLAIGALASGDLELARNAHNRKDQVLALKKELYKKHLGRLQAGFKESRETSTMHLDLLSDFERINFHASQIGAALLGRAK
;
A
#
# COMPACT_ATOMS: atom_id res chain seq x y z
N MET A 1 -67.64 64.46 56.32
CA MET A 1 -66.21 64.58 55.95
C MET A 1 -65.87 63.22 55.36
N SER A 2 -65.50 63.01 54.10
CA SER A 2 -64.50 63.64 53.25
C SER A 2 -64.83 63.33 51.78
N ARG A 3 -64.38 64.21 50.89
CA ARG A 3 -64.56 64.17 49.44
C ARG A 3 -63.70 63.06 48.80
N ILE A 4 -64.25 62.33 47.82
CA ILE A 4 -63.47 61.61 46.80
C ILE A 4 -64.14 61.89 45.42
N PRO A 5 -63.37 62.14 44.34
CA PRO A 5 -63.84 62.95 43.21
C PRO A 5 -64.54 62.17 42.09
N LYS A 6 -65.38 62.91 41.36
CA LYS A 6 -66.05 62.56 40.11
C LYS A 6 -65.03 62.24 38.98
N ILE A 7 -64.56 61.00 38.85
CA ILE A 7 -64.06 60.41 37.58
C ILE A 7 -64.40 58.92 37.53
N LEU A 8 -65.68 58.56 37.79
CA LEU A 8 -66.15 57.17 37.77
C LEU A 8 -67.37 56.97 36.86
N LEU A 9 -67.43 57.69 35.74
CA LEU A 9 -68.54 57.60 34.78
C LEU A 9 -68.10 57.60 33.30
N LEU A 10 -66.82 57.29 33.03
CA LEU A 10 -66.27 57.17 31.66
C LEU A 10 -65.39 55.92 31.43
N GLY A 11 -65.33 54.99 32.40
CA GLY A 11 -64.50 53.77 32.30
C GLY A 11 -65.26 52.46 32.03
N LEU A 12 -66.59 52.51 31.88
CA LEU A 12 -67.45 51.32 31.72
C LEU A 12 -68.10 51.23 30.33
N ALA A 13 -67.53 51.91 29.34
CA ALA A 13 -67.92 51.86 27.92
C ALA A 13 -66.72 51.58 26.99
N ALA A 14 -65.69 50.86 27.48
CA ALA A 14 -64.51 50.48 26.71
C ALA A 14 -64.26 48.95 26.66
N SER A 15 -65.26 48.13 27.00
CA SER A 15 -65.14 46.67 27.05
C SER A 15 -65.99 45.90 26.00
N LEU A 16 -66.64 46.58 25.05
CA LEU A 16 -67.54 45.92 24.09
C LEU A 16 -67.46 46.43 22.64
N PHE A 17 -66.34 47.02 22.21
CA PHE A 17 -66.12 47.34 20.79
C PHE A 17 -64.86 46.65 20.24
N SER A 18 -65.11 45.78 19.25
CA SER A 18 -64.19 45.24 18.24
C SER A 18 -62.95 44.47 18.69
N MET A 19 -63.12 43.17 19.02
CA MET A 19 -62.16 42.18 18.53
C MET A 19 -62.58 41.86 17.08
N PRO A 20 -61.79 42.20 16.06
CA PRO A 20 -62.03 41.64 14.75
C PRO A 20 -61.82 40.12 14.84
N LEU A 21 -62.67 39.34 14.18
CA LEU A 21 -62.43 37.94 13.79
C LEU A 21 -61.26 37.89 12.77
N TRP A 22 -60.12 38.46 13.13
CA TRP A 22 -58.89 38.45 12.35
C TRP A 22 -58.18 37.13 12.63
N GLY A 23 -58.36 36.14 11.74
CA GLY A 23 -57.45 34.99 11.68
C GLY A 23 -58.04 33.59 11.61
N ALA A 24 -59.36 33.41 11.66
CA ALA A 24 -59.96 32.06 11.60
C ALA A 24 -59.61 31.29 10.30
N ASN A 25 -59.36 32.02 9.19
CA ASN A 25 -59.05 31.48 7.87
C ASN A 25 -57.60 31.69 7.40
N HIS A 26 -56.70 32.17 8.27
CA HIS A 26 -55.29 32.29 7.91
C HIS A 26 -54.61 30.91 7.90
N ARG A 27 -53.69 30.72 6.96
CA ARG A 27 -52.84 29.54 6.86
C ARG A 27 -51.44 29.88 7.35
N ILE A 28 -50.84 28.96 8.11
CA ILE A 28 -49.45 29.01 8.54
C ILE A 28 -48.69 27.89 7.84
N SER A 29 -47.56 28.21 7.24
CA SER A 29 -46.66 27.24 6.61
C SER A 29 -45.21 27.60 6.89
N LYS A 30 -44.30 26.65 6.69
CA LYS A 30 -42.86 26.93 6.62
C LYS A 30 -42.60 27.90 5.47
N ALA A 31 -41.75 28.91 5.70
CA ALA A 31 -41.44 29.87 4.65
C ALA A 31 -40.64 29.21 3.51
N VAL A 32 -41.02 29.54 2.28
CA VAL A 32 -40.32 29.15 1.06
C VAL A 32 -39.94 30.40 0.26
N ASP A 33 -38.85 30.32 -0.49
CA ASP A 33 -38.47 31.39 -1.40
C ASP A 33 -39.31 31.39 -2.70
N ALA A 34 -39.03 32.34 -3.59
CA ALA A 34 -39.75 32.49 -4.87
C ALA A 34 -39.60 31.27 -5.81
N LEU A 35 -38.62 30.40 -5.57
CA LEU A 35 -38.39 29.16 -6.32
C LEU A 35 -38.96 27.93 -5.59
N GLY A 36 -39.65 28.12 -4.46
CA GLY A 36 -40.22 27.04 -3.65
C GLY A 36 -39.20 26.32 -2.76
N ARG A 37 -37.99 26.85 -2.58
CA ARG A 37 -36.97 26.26 -1.70
C ARG A 37 -37.24 26.65 -0.25
N ASP A 38 -37.03 25.71 0.66
CA ASP A 38 -37.21 25.94 2.10
C ASP A 38 -36.24 27.00 2.63
N VAL A 39 -36.78 28.08 3.21
CA VAL A 39 -36.04 29.15 3.90
C VAL A 39 -36.49 29.32 5.35
N SER A 40 -37.18 28.31 5.88
CA SER A 40 -37.83 28.34 7.18
C SER A 40 -36.87 28.12 8.35
N GLY A 41 -35.61 27.73 8.09
CA GLY A 41 -34.63 27.39 9.12
C GLY A 41 -34.88 26.03 9.78
N ASP A 42 -35.75 25.19 9.23
CA ASP A 42 -35.96 23.82 9.71
C ASP A 42 -34.73 22.92 9.46
N ARG A 43 -34.56 21.88 10.28
CA ARG A 43 -33.53 20.82 10.15
C ARG A 43 -32.09 21.32 10.15
N GLN A 44 -31.80 22.37 10.93
CA GLN A 44 -30.43 22.87 11.10
C GLN A 44 -29.74 22.31 12.35
N ALA A 45 -28.41 22.28 12.33
CA ALA A 45 -27.57 22.07 13.49
C ALA A 45 -27.51 23.35 14.33
N VAL A 46 -27.63 23.24 15.65
CA VAL A 46 -27.49 24.38 16.55
C VAL A 46 -26.48 24.06 17.65
N THR A 47 -25.61 25.02 17.96
CA THR A 47 -24.65 24.87 19.06
C THR A 47 -25.34 25.26 20.36
N ILE A 48 -25.19 24.43 21.39
CA ILE A 48 -25.73 24.70 22.74
C ILE A 48 -25.25 26.08 23.23
N GLY A 49 -26.18 26.87 23.76
CA GLY A 49 -25.92 28.22 24.27
C GLY A 49 -25.71 29.29 23.20
N LYS A 50 -25.84 28.97 21.91
CA LYS A 50 -25.80 29.94 20.80
C LYS A 50 -27.12 29.96 20.05
N PRO A 51 -27.56 31.13 19.55
CA PRO A 51 -28.72 31.20 18.67
C PRO A 51 -28.47 30.44 17.38
N ALA A 52 -29.51 29.80 16.86
CA ALA A 52 -29.52 29.17 15.55
C ALA A 52 -29.01 30.12 14.45
N GLY A 53 -28.18 29.58 13.55
CA GLY A 53 -27.55 30.35 12.47
C GLY A 53 -28.55 30.86 11.45
N HIS A 54 -29.59 30.06 11.17
CA HIS A 54 -30.77 30.49 10.42
C HIS A 54 -31.94 30.68 11.39
N PRO A 55 -32.72 31.76 11.27
CA PRO A 55 -33.90 31.91 12.10
C PRO A 55 -35.03 30.97 11.66
N LEU A 56 -35.94 30.66 12.57
CA LEU A 56 -37.23 30.04 12.27
C LEU A 56 -38.08 31.05 11.51
N VAL A 57 -38.55 30.69 10.31
CA VAL A 57 -39.42 31.54 9.50
C VAL A 57 -40.67 30.79 9.10
N VAL A 58 -41.82 31.32 9.51
CA VAL A 58 -43.14 30.88 9.05
C VAL A 58 -43.79 31.96 8.21
N GLN A 59 -44.52 31.54 7.18
CA GLN A 59 -45.26 32.44 6.31
C GLN A 59 -46.76 32.32 6.59
N ILE A 60 -47.42 33.46 6.76
CA ILE A 60 -48.84 33.58 7.04
C ILE A 60 -49.55 34.12 5.80
N THR A 61 -50.54 33.37 5.33
CA THR A 61 -51.33 33.73 4.14
C THR A 61 -52.82 33.69 4.42
N ASP A 62 -53.59 34.48 3.68
CA ASP A 62 -55.04 34.41 3.68
C ASP A 62 -55.56 33.20 2.87
N ALA A 63 -56.88 32.99 2.83
CA ALA A 63 -57.49 31.90 2.07
C ALA A 63 -57.21 31.95 0.55
N ARG A 64 -56.74 33.08 0.02
CA ARG A 64 -56.37 33.30 -1.39
C ARG A 64 -54.85 33.22 -1.62
N GLY A 65 -54.08 32.86 -0.59
CA GLY A 65 -52.62 32.75 -0.67
C GLY A 65 -51.86 34.09 -0.59
N ARG A 66 -52.54 35.20 -0.25
CA ARG A 66 -51.89 36.51 -0.13
C ARG A 66 -51.24 36.66 1.25
N PRO A 67 -50.04 37.27 1.35
CA PRO A 67 -49.38 37.50 2.63
C PRO A 67 -50.22 38.32 3.60
N VAL A 68 -50.20 37.94 4.89
CA VAL A 68 -50.90 38.66 5.96
C VAL A 68 -49.88 39.28 6.91
N ALA A 69 -49.85 40.60 7.00
CA ALA A 69 -49.01 41.34 7.95
C ALA A 69 -49.69 41.51 9.31
N GLY A 70 -48.90 41.56 10.38
CA GLY A 70 -49.36 41.80 11.75
C GLY A 70 -50.01 40.58 12.44
N ALA A 71 -50.01 39.41 11.82
CA ALA A 71 -50.50 38.18 12.44
C ALA A 71 -49.53 37.74 13.56
N ARG A 72 -50.04 37.53 14.78
CA ARG A 72 -49.23 37.06 15.92
C ARG A 72 -49.03 35.56 15.85
N VAL A 73 -47.77 35.14 15.82
CA VAL A 73 -47.34 33.74 15.81
C VAL A 73 -46.60 33.43 17.09
N VAL A 74 -46.99 32.35 17.75
CA VAL A 74 -46.37 31.83 18.97
C VAL A 74 -45.50 30.63 18.61
N PHE A 75 -44.26 30.65 19.06
CA PHE A 75 -43.31 29.56 18.91
C PHE A 75 -43.14 28.89 20.28
N VAL A 76 -43.32 27.57 20.33
CA VAL A 76 -43.28 26.79 21.56
C VAL A 76 -42.35 25.60 21.37
N PRO A 77 -41.32 25.41 22.22
CA PRO A 77 -40.54 24.20 22.20
C PRO A 77 -41.40 23.02 22.67
N VAL A 78 -41.31 21.89 21.98
CA VAL A 78 -42.04 20.66 22.33
C VAL A 78 -41.15 19.82 23.26
N GLY A 79 -41.56 19.66 24.51
CA GLY A 79 -40.81 18.98 25.58
C GLY A 79 -40.25 19.96 26.63
N GLU A 80 -40.15 19.53 27.89
CA GLU A 80 -39.76 20.38 29.03
C GLU A 80 -38.31 20.91 28.93
N GLY A 81 -38.13 22.23 29.06
CA GLY A 81 -36.82 22.87 29.26
C GLY A 81 -35.82 22.72 28.11
N THR A 82 -36.30 22.49 26.88
CA THR A 82 -35.47 22.00 25.77
C THR A 82 -34.71 23.11 25.01
N ALA A 83 -35.24 24.33 24.92
CA ALA A 83 -34.57 25.50 24.33
C ALA A 83 -35.28 26.82 24.66
N GLN A 84 -34.55 27.93 24.66
CA GLN A 84 -35.11 29.29 24.70
C GLN A 84 -35.42 29.77 23.27
N LEU A 85 -36.50 30.55 23.12
CA LEU A 85 -36.89 31.15 21.85
C LEU A 85 -36.84 32.68 21.94
N GLU A 86 -36.23 33.31 20.95
CA GLU A 86 -36.04 34.75 20.90
C GLU A 86 -36.45 35.33 19.53
N PRO A 87 -37.60 36.03 19.44
CA PRO A 87 -38.68 36.06 20.43
C PRO A 87 -39.51 34.76 20.43
N ASP A 88 -40.17 34.45 21.54
CA ASP A 88 -41.14 33.35 21.66
C ASP A 88 -42.49 33.66 20.96
N THR A 89 -42.78 34.95 20.73
CA THR A 89 -43.93 35.43 19.95
C THR A 89 -43.48 36.51 18.98
N ALA A 90 -43.81 36.37 17.69
CA ALA A 90 -43.47 37.35 16.65
C ALA A 90 -44.71 37.76 15.84
N ALA A 91 -44.74 39.01 15.37
CA ALA A 91 -45.73 39.48 14.40
C ALA A 91 -45.20 39.27 12.97
N SER A 92 -46.07 38.89 12.04
CA SER A 92 -45.70 38.75 10.64
C SER A 92 -45.42 40.11 9.97
N ASP A 93 -44.41 40.15 9.09
CA ASP A 93 -44.04 41.34 8.30
C ASP A 93 -44.96 41.56 7.07
N LEU A 94 -44.64 42.55 6.23
CA LEU A 94 -45.38 42.85 4.99
C LEU A 94 -45.37 41.69 3.97
N LYS A 95 -44.42 40.76 4.07
CA LYS A 95 -44.33 39.54 3.26
C LYS A 95 -45.00 38.34 3.93
N GLY A 96 -45.66 38.56 5.07
CA GLY A 96 -46.35 37.54 5.85
C GLY A 96 -45.41 36.68 6.70
N ASN A 97 -44.13 37.04 6.84
CA ASN A 97 -43.15 36.23 7.55
C ASN A 97 -43.07 36.60 9.03
N ALA A 98 -43.18 35.61 9.92
CA ALA A 98 -42.87 35.76 11.34
C ALA A 98 -41.60 34.99 11.68
N ILE A 99 -40.74 35.58 12.52
CA ILE A 99 -39.36 35.13 12.72
C ILE A 99 -39.07 34.90 14.21
N SER A 100 -38.42 33.77 14.53
CA SER A 100 -37.90 33.45 15.87
C SER A 100 -36.51 32.80 15.78
N ARG A 101 -35.77 32.73 16.87
CA ARG A 101 -34.49 32.00 16.96
C ARG A 101 -34.49 31.07 18.17
N ILE A 102 -33.98 29.86 17.97
CA ILE A 102 -33.82 28.86 19.03
C ILE A 102 -32.41 28.94 19.64
N ILE A 103 -32.34 28.89 20.97
CA ILE A 103 -31.11 28.79 21.77
C ILE A 103 -31.23 27.52 22.63
N PRO A 104 -30.61 26.39 22.24
CA PRO A 104 -30.69 25.16 23.00
C PRO A 104 -29.81 25.19 24.24
N HIS A 105 -30.27 24.58 25.34
CA HIS A 105 -29.52 24.52 26.61
C HIS A 105 -28.91 23.15 26.92
N LYS A 106 -29.32 22.08 26.23
CA LYS A 106 -28.80 20.71 26.41
C LYS A 106 -28.55 20.03 25.07
N GLN A 107 -27.64 19.06 25.08
CA GLN A 107 -27.42 18.15 23.94
C GLN A 107 -28.60 17.19 23.87
N LEU A 108 -29.32 17.19 22.76
CA LEU A 108 -30.51 16.38 22.51
C LEU A 108 -30.47 15.84 21.08
N GLU A 109 -30.93 14.61 20.87
CA GLU A 109 -30.93 13.98 19.54
C GLU A 109 -31.75 14.77 18.53
N THR A 110 -32.91 15.31 18.93
CA THR A 110 -33.69 16.28 18.14
C THR A 110 -34.59 17.12 19.05
N ILE A 111 -34.57 18.44 18.89
CA ILE A 111 -35.46 19.42 19.51
C ILE A 111 -36.54 19.79 18.51
N TYR A 112 -37.80 19.76 18.96
CA TYR A 112 -38.92 20.17 18.13
C TYR A 112 -39.46 21.52 18.59
N VAL A 113 -39.83 22.39 17.64
CA VAL A 113 -40.49 23.67 17.91
C VAL A 113 -41.77 23.73 17.11
N GLN A 114 -42.89 24.03 17.75
CA GLN A 114 -44.16 24.26 17.10
C GLN A 114 -44.44 25.75 16.98
N ALA A 115 -44.71 26.21 15.76
CA ALA A 115 -45.20 27.56 15.49
C ALA A 115 -46.69 27.50 15.14
N HIS A 116 -47.50 28.33 15.80
CA HIS A 116 -48.94 28.42 15.54
C HIS A 116 -49.44 29.86 15.64
N LEU A 117 -50.54 30.17 14.96
CA LEU A 117 -51.20 31.46 15.10
C LEU A 117 -51.81 31.58 16.50
N ALA A 118 -51.60 32.71 17.17
CA ALA A 118 -52.18 32.95 18.50
C ALA A 118 -53.72 32.81 18.51
N ALA A 119 -54.36 33.12 17.38
CA ALA A 119 -55.81 32.99 17.18
C ALA A 119 -56.28 31.54 16.90
N ASN A 120 -55.39 30.60 16.56
CA ASN A 120 -55.74 29.22 16.23
C ASN A 120 -54.61 28.22 16.56
N PRO A 121 -54.48 27.77 17.82
CA PRO A 121 -53.40 26.89 18.26
C PRO A 121 -53.46 25.46 17.70
N LYS A 122 -54.60 25.03 17.13
CA LYS A 122 -54.75 23.66 16.57
C LYS A 122 -54.04 23.46 15.23
N LYS A 123 -53.69 24.55 14.52
CA LYS A 123 -52.96 24.51 13.24
C LYS A 123 -51.52 24.96 13.47
N ALA A 124 -50.65 24.00 13.83
CA ALA A 124 -49.24 24.25 14.09
C ALA A 124 -48.34 23.70 12.98
N VAL A 125 -47.21 24.35 12.77
CA VAL A 125 -46.11 23.89 11.93
C VAL A 125 -44.97 23.46 12.84
N THR A 126 -44.43 22.27 12.64
CA THR A 126 -43.34 21.73 13.47
C THR A 126 -42.00 21.86 12.76
N PHE A 127 -41.04 22.39 13.50
CA PHE A 127 -39.62 22.47 13.17
C PHE A 127 -38.83 21.45 14.00
N SER A 128 -37.69 21.03 13.49
CA SER A 128 -36.77 20.07 14.10
C SER A 128 -35.33 20.58 14.03
N PHE A 129 -34.57 20.39 15.10
CA PHE A 129 -33.21 20.88 15.26
C PHE A 129 -32.36 19.87 16.01
N ASN A 130 -31.07 19.78 15.71
CA ASN A 130 -30.17 18.95 16.50
C ASN A 130 -29.18 19.84 17.24
N SER A 131 -29.13 19.67 18.56
CA SER A 131 -28.26 20.47 19.41
C SER A 131 -26.94 19.74 19.68
N TYR A 132 -25.83 20.43 19.42
CA TYR A 132 -24.49 19.89 19.60
C TYR A 132 -23.64 20.75 20.51
N GLN A 133 -22.61 20.15 21.12
CA GLN A 133 -21.63 20.87 21.92
C GLN A 133 -20.83 21.87 21.06
N ASN A 134 -20.22 22.85 21.72
CA ASN A 134 -19.32 23.79 21.05
C ASN A 134 -18.14 23.00 20.42
N HIS A 135 -17.76 23.35 19.18
CA HIS A 135 -16.73 22.64 18.39
C HIS A 135 -17.07 21.20 17.96
N TRP A 136 -18.34 20.80 17.95
CA TRP A 136 -18.76 19.45 17.50
C TRP A 136 -18.22 19.08 16.11
N TRP A 137 -18.15 20.04 15.19
CA TRP A 137 -17.65 19.84 13.83
C TRP A 137 -16.15 19.51 13.84
N LEU A 138 -15.37 20.14 14.73
CA LEU A 138 -13.95 19.89 14.88
C LEU A 138 -13.71 18.51 15.49
N ILE A 139 -14.49 18.14 16.51
CA ILE A 139 -14.44 16.81 17.13
C ILE A 139 -14.80 15.73 16.11
N SER A 140 -15.83 15.98 15.29
CA SER A 140 -16.25 15.07 14.21
C SER A 140 -15.16 14.90 13.16
N LEU A 141 -14.51 16.01 12.75
CA LEU A 141 -13.40 15.96 11.81
C LEU A 141 -12.19 15.21 12.38
N LEU A 142 -11.76 15.56 13.60
CA LEU A 142 -10.62 14.93 14.26
C LEU A 142 -10.87 13.44 14.54
N GLY A 143 -12.08 13.07 14.95
CA GLY A 143 -12.45 11.68 15.16
C GLY A 143 -12.54 10.90 13.85
N ALA A 144 -13.07 11.50 12.78
CA ALA A 144 -13.11 10.88 11.45
C ALA A 144 -11.70 10.62 10.90
N VAL A 145 -10.84 11.64 10.92
CA VAL A 145 -9.45 11.55 10.44
C VAL A 145 -8.61 10.66 11.36
N GLY A 146 -8.73 10.81 12.68
CA GLY A 146 -8.02 9.97 13.66
C GLY A 146 -8.40 8.50 13.56
N GLY A 147 -9.69 8.20 13.38
CA GLY A 147 -10.18 6.85 13.10
C GLY A 147 -9.62 6.28 11.80
N LEU A 148 -9.56 7.09 10.73
CA LEU A 148 -8.97 6.68 9.45
C LEU A 148 -7.47 6.38 9.59
N VAL A 149 -6.72 7.21 10.33
CA VAL A 149 -5.31 6.99 10.61
C VAL A 149 -5.10 5.70 11.42
N LEU A 150 -5.90 5.46 12.46
CA LEU A 150 -5.85 4.21 13.23
C LEU A 150 -6.19 2.99 12.38
N PHE A 151 -7.17 3.11 11.49
CA PHE A 151 -7.54 2.07 10.54
C PHE A 151 -6.38 1.75 9.58
N MET A 152 -5.77 2.77 8.98
CA MET A 152 -4.60 2.59 8.11
C MET A 152 -3.40 2.00 8.85
N PHE A 153 -3.15 2.45 10.09
CA PHE A 153 -2.12 1.88 10.95
C PHE A 153 -2.41 0.40 11.23
N GLY A 154 -3.64 0.06 11.57
CA GLY A 154 -4.09 -1.32 11.78
C GLY A 154 -3.84 -2.22 10.56
N ILE A 155 -4.16 -1.75 9.35
CA ILE A 155 -3.86 -2.47 8.09
C ILE A 155 -2.36 -2.70 7.95
N ARG A 156 -1.54 -1.66 8.12
CA ARG A 156 -0.07 -1.76 7.96
C ARG A 156 0.54 -2.69 9.01
N PHE A 157 0.10 -2.58 10.26
CA PHE A 157 0.60 -3.38 11.37
C PHE A 157 0.23 -4.87 11.22
N CYS A 158 -1.01 -5.14 10.80
CA CYS A 158 -1.51 -6.47 10.47
C CYS A 158 -0.73 -7.08 9.30
N SER A 159 -0.59 -6.35 8.18
CA SER A 159 0.16 -6.76 7.00
C SER A 159 1.61 -7.14 7.33
N ARG A 160 2.32 -6.32 8.12
CA ARG A 160 3.69 -6.66 8.57
C ARG A 160 3.72 -7.94 9.39
N GLY A 161 2.74 -8.17 10.26
CA GLY A 161 2.61 -9.40 11.03
C GLY A 161 2.42 -10.63 10.13
N LEU A 162 1.54 -10.53 9.12
CA LEU A 162 1.31 -11.59 8.13
C LEU A 162 2.56 -11.88 7.30
N GLN A 163 3.25 -10.85 6.81
CA GLN A 163 4.47 -11.01 6.02
C GLN A 163 5.60 -11.67 6.85
N LYS A 164 5.79 -11.24 8.10
CA LYS A 164 6.78 -11.83 9.02
C LYS A 164 6.42 -13.28 9.40
N ALA A 165 5.14 -13.59 9.56
CA ALA A 165 4.67 -14.95 9.79
C ALA A 165 4.85 -15.86 8.56
N ALA A 166 4.68 -15.32 7.35
CA ALA A 166 4.88 -16.05 6.10
C ALA A 166 6.37 -16.34 5.82
N GLY A 167 7.27 -15.42 6.19
CA GLY A 167 8.72 -15.63 6.16
C GLY A 167 9.24 -16.09 4.80
N THR A 168 9.97 -17.22 4.78
CA THR A 168 10.57 -17.80 3.57
C THR A 168 9.54 -18.33 2.55
N LYS A 169 8.31 -18.64 2.97
CA LYS A 169 7.24 -19.07 2.05
C LYS A 169 6.83 -17.97 1.09
N LEU A 170 6.84 -16.71 1.55
CA LEU A 170 6.55 -15.56 0.69
C LEU A 170 7.58 -15.47 -0.44
N LYS A 171 8.87 -15.65 -0.13
CA LYS A 171 9.94 -15.75 -1.14
C LYS A 171 9.63 -16.87 -2.14
N GLN A 172 9.36 -18.10 -1.67
CA GLN A 172 9.07 -19.24 -2.56
C GLN A 172 7.88 -19.00 -3.49
N MET A 173 6.82 -18.36 -2.99
CA MET A 173 5.67 -17.99 -3.82
C MET A 173 6.07 -17.04 -4.95
N LEU A 174 6.89 -16.03 -4.66
CA LEU A 174 7.37 -15.07 -5.67
C LEU A 174 8.21 -15.75 -6.76
N TRP A 175 9.07 -16.70 -6.40
CA TRP A 175 9.86 -17.46 -7.39
C TRP A 175 9.02 -18.46 -8.21
N SER A 176 7.83 -18.82 -7.73
CA SER A 176 6.91 -19.74 -8.42
C SER A 176 6.00 -19.06 -9.45
N LEU A 177 6.15 -17.75 -9.69
CA LEU A 177 5.38 -16.99 -10.70
C LEU A 177 5.71 -17.39 -12.15
N THR A 178 6.81 -18.13 -12.34
CA THR A 178 7.55 -18.33 -13.59
C THR A 178 6.97 -19.33 -14.61
N ASP A 179 5.87 -20.02 -14.33
CA ASP A 179 5.48 -21.18 -15.17
C ASP A 179 4.30 -20.92 -16.14
N ASN A 180 3.31 -20.10 -15.77
CA ASN A 180 2.09 -19.88 -16.57
C ASN A 180 1.26 -18.71 -16.01
N ARG A 181 0.53 -17.97 -16.86
CA ARG A 181 -0.43 -16.91 -16.48
C ARG A 181 -1.46 -17.32 -15.42
N PHE A 182 -1.89 -18.59 -15.40
CA PHE A 182 -2.83 -19.11 -14.38
C PHE A 182 -2.17 -19.31 -13.02
N LYS A 183 -0.90 -19.77 -13.00
CA LYS A 183 -0.10 -19.82 -11.78
C LYS A 183 0.19 -18.39 -11.28
N GLY A 184 0.48 -17.48 -12.21
CA GLY A 184 0.57 -16.04 -11.94
C GLY A 184 -0.65 -15.52 -11.17
N LEU A 185 -1.87 -15.78 -11.68
CA LEU A 185 -3.11 -15.43 -11.00
C LEU A 185 -3.19 -15.99 -9.57
N GLY A 186 -2.96 -17.30 -9.41
CA GLY A 186 -3.05 -17.95 -8.10
C GLY A 186 -2.04 -17.40 -7.09
N VAL A 187 -0.79 -17.22 -7.52
CA VAL A 187 0.25 -16.63 -6.67
C VAL A 187 -0.07 -15.18 -6.34
N GLY A 188 -0.55 -14.38 -7.30
CA GLY A 188 -0.98 -13.00 -7.06
C GLY A 188 -2.07 -12.90 -6.00
N ILE A 189 -3.07 -13.80 -6.03
CA ILE A 189 -4.12 -13.89 -5.00
C ILE A 189 -3.48 -14.13 -3.63
N LEU A 190 -2.63 -15.15 -3.52
CA LEU A 190 -2.02 -15.56 -2.25
C LEU A 190 -1.08 -14.50 -1.68
N VAL A 191 -0.21 -13.95 -2.53
CA VAL A 191 0.75 -12.91 -2.16
C VAL A 191 0.01 -11.67 -1.70
N THR A 192 -1.00 -11.20 -2.45
CA THR A 192 -1.78 -10.03 -2.01
C THR A 192 -2.65 -10.33 -0.80
N ALA A 193 -3.14 -11.55 -0.61
CA ALA A 193 -3.84 -11.93 0.62
C ALA A 193 -2.91 -11.86 1.85
N ILE A 194 -1.63 -12.20 1.70
CA ILE A 194 -0.64 -12.11 2.79
C ILE A 194 -0.20 -10.66 3.00
N VAL A 195 0.14 -9.96 1.91
CA VAL A 195 0.62 -8.56 1.92
C VAL A 195 -0.51 -7.58 2.23
N GLN A 196 -1.77 -7.96 2.02
CA GLN A 196 -2.97 -7.13 2.22
C GLN A 196 -2.99 -5.83 1.39
N SER A 197 -2.22 -5.79 0.29
CA SER A 197 -2.09 -4.62 -0.58
C SER A 197 -1.80 -5.03 -2.03
N SER A 198 -2.78 -4.88 -2.92
CA SER A 198 -2.56 -5.06 -4.37
C SER A 198 -1.61 -4.01 -4.92
N THR A 199 -1.62 -2.79 -4.38
CA THR A 199 -0.68 -1.74 -4.77
C THR A 199 0.77 -2.21 -4.56
N ALA A 200 1.11 -2.66 -3.34
CA ALA A 200 2.46 -3.15 -3.04
C ALA A 200 2.80 -4.41 -3.86
N THR A 201 1.83 -5.32 -4.04
CA THR A 201 2.04 -6.52 -4.86
C THR A 201 2.30 -6.17 -6.33
N THR A 202 1.57 -5.20 -6.88
CA THR A 202 1.75 -4.73 -8.26
C THR A 202 3.10 -4.05 -8.44
N VAL A 203 3.51 -3.19 -7.50
CA VAL A 203 4.83 -2.55 -7.51
C VAL A 203 5.93 -3.61 -7.50
N MET A 204 5.79 -4.65 -6.67
CA MET A 204 6.70 -5.79 -6.65
C MET A 204 6.74 -6.54 -7.99
N LEU A 205 5.59 -6.81 -8.61
CA LEU A 205 5.53 -7.49 -9.92
C LEU A 205 6.16 -6.63 -11.03
N VAL A 206 5.93 -5.31 -11.01
CA VAL A 206 6.61 -4.35 -11.90
C VAL A 206 8.12 -4.40 -11.68
N SER A 207 8.57 -4.46 -10.43
CA SER A 207 9.99 -4.55 -10.07
C SER A 207 10.64 -5.86 -10.54
N LEU A 208 9.96 -7.00 -10.39
CA LEU A 208 10.42 -8.30 -10.91
C LEU A 208 10.56 -8.28 -12.44
N THR A 209 9.65 -7.61 -13.12
CA THR A 209 9.71 -7.41 -14.57
C THR A 209 10.86 -6.47 -14.96
N ASN A 210 11.08 -5.42 -14.17
CA ASN A 210 12.19 -4.49 -14.35
C ASN A 210 13.56 -5.18 -14.20
N ALA A 211 13.64 -6.12 -13.26
CA ALA A 211 14.80 -6.98 -13.04
C ALA A 211 14.97 -8.06 -14.14
N GLY A 212 13.98 -8.23 -15.03
CA GLY A 212 13.98 -9.26 -16.08
C GLY A 212 13.81 -10.68 -15.55
N LEU A 213 13.26 -10.83 -14.34
CA LEU A 213 13.03 -12.13 -13.69
C LEU A 213 11.70 -12.77 -14.12
N GLU A 214 10.74 -11.97 -14.59
CA GLU A 214 9.41 -12.42 -14.99
C GLU A 214 9.00 -11.84 -16.35
N SER A 215 8.22 -12.60 -17.13
CA SER A 215 7.66 -12.12 -18.40
C SER A 215 6.41 -11.27 -18.19
N LEU A 216 6.15 -10.37 -19.15
CA LEU A 216 4.93 -9.56 -19.22
C LEU A 216 3.64 -10.37 -18.99
N SER A 217 3.54 -11.56 -19.60
CA SER A 217 2.32 -12.38 -19.52
C SER A 217 2.07 -13.01 -18.15
N GLN A 218 3.14 -13.40 -17.44
CA GLN A 218 3.06 -13.94 -16.08
C GLN A 218 2.69 -12.84 -15.10
N VAL A 219 3.35 -11.69 -15.22
CA VAL A 219 3.14 -10.53 -14.36
C VAL A 219 1.73 -9.97 -14.51
N LEU A 220 1.21 -9.83 -15.73
CA LEU A 220 -0.19 -9.42 -15.92
C LEU A 220 -1.17 -10.42 -15.28
N GLY A 221 -0.88 -11.72 -15.35
CA GLY A 221 -1.63 -12.74 -14.61
C GLY A 221 -1.55 -12.54 -13.10
N GLY A 222 -0.36 -12.26 -12.58
CA GLY A 222 -0.12 -11.90 -11.17
C GLY A 222 -0.89 -10.67 -10.71
N ILE A 223 -0.97 -9.62 -11.53
CA ILE A 223 -1.73 -8.40 -11.23
C ILE A 223 -3.23 -8.69 -11.15
N LEU A 224 -3.78 -9.46 -12.11
CA LEU A 224 -5.17 -9.92 -12.03
C LEU A 224 -5.43 -10.74 -10.76
N GLY A 225 -4.43 -11.48 -10.29
CA GLY A 225 -4.48 -12.23 -9.05
C GLY A 225 -4.47 -11.30 -7.83
N ALA A 226 -3.59 -10.30 -7.83
CA ALA A 226 -3.48 -9.31 -6.78
C ALA A 226 -4.78 -8.51 -6.58
N ASP A 227 -5.44 -8.18 -7.69
CA ASP A 227 -6.74 -7.54 -7.70
C ASP A 227 -7.82 -8.36 -6.99
N ILE A 228 -7.86 -9.67 -7.25
CA ILE A 228 -8.74 -10.60 -6.52
C ILE A 228 -8.29 -10.70 -5.06
N GLY A 229 -7.00 -10.82 -4.78
CA GLY A 229 -6.46 -10.95 -3.43
C GLY A 229 -6.84 -9.80 -2.50
N THR A 230 -6.87 -8.55 -3.00
CA THR A 230 -7.28 -7.37 -2.20
C THR A 230 -8.74 -7.41 -1.76
N THR A 231 -9.58 -8.17 -2.47
CA THR A 231 -10.99 -8.33 -2.09
C THR A 231 -11.12 -9.07 -0.77
N ILE A 232 -10.15 -9.92 -0.40
CA ILE A 232 -10.13 -10.65 0.87
C ILE A 232 -10.08 -9.67 2.04
N THR A 233 -9.25 -8.63 1.95
CA THR A 233 -9.18 -7.56 2.96
C THR A 233 -10.52 -6.88 3.15
N VAL A 234 -11.18 -6.49 2.06
CA VAL A 234 -12.48 -5.83 2.08
C VAL A 234 -13.57 -6.76 2.63
N GLN A 235 -13.53 -8.05 2.29
CA GLN A 235 -14.45 -9.05 2.83
C GLN A 235 -14.29 -9.25 4.34
N LEU A 236 -13.05 -9.33 4.82
CA LEU A 236 -12.73 -9.43 6.24
C LEU A 236 -13.29 -8.22 7.01
N ILE A 237 -13.14 -7.02 6.45
CA ILE A 237 -13.66 -5.79 7.05
C ILE A 237 -15.20 -5.77 7.09
N ALA A 238 -15.88 -6.34 6.10
CA ALA A 238 -17.34 -6.34 6.02
C ALA A 238 -18.05 -7.22 7.07
N PHE A 239 -17.33 -8.00 7.89
CA PHE A 239 -17.90 -8.89 8.93
C PHE A 239 -18.47 -8.21 10.18
N LYS A 240 -18.61 -6.89 10.21
CA LYS A 240 -19.18 -6.16 11.37
C LYS A 240 -18.58 -6.59 12.72
N LEU A 241 -17.27 -6.82 12.76
CA LEU A 241 -16.55 -7.14 14.00
C LEU A 241 -16.27 -5.90 14.87
N SER A 242 -16.93 -4.77 14.57
CA SER A 242 -16.81 -3.51 15.30
C SER A 242 -17.16 -3.63 16.77
N ASP A 243 -18.07 -4.53 17.15
CA ASP A 243 -18.48 -4.70 18.55
C ASP A 243 -17.42 -5.40 19.40
N TYR A 244 -16.58 -6.22 18.76
CA TYR A 244 -15.50 -6.96 19.41
C TYR A 244 -14.12 -6.31 19.23
N CYS A 245 -14.05 -5.12 18.60
CA CYS A 245 -12.78 -4.48 18.27
C CYS A 245 -11.86 -4.28 19.48
N LEU A 246 -12.39 -3.78 20.61
CA LEU A 246 -11.61 -3.58 21.83
C LEU A 246 -11.15 -4.89 22.46
N ALA A 247 -11.98 -5.95 22.39
CA ALA A 247 -11.58 -7.27 22.86
C ALA A 247 -10.40 -7.82 22.04
N LEU A 248 -10.41 -7.63 20.72
CA LEU A 248 -9.28 -7.99 19.84
C LEU A 248 -8.03 -7.15 20.13
N VAL A 249 -8.18 -5.84 20.40
CA VAL A 249 -7.07 -4.97 20.81
C VAL A 249 -6.45 -5.46 22.12
N VAL A 250 -7.25 -5.67 23.17
CA VAL A 250 -6.76 -6.13 24.48
C VAL A 250 -6.13 -7.51 24.37
N ALA A 251 -6.81 -8.47 23.74
CA ALA A 251 -6.31 -9.84 23.58
C ALA A 251 -5.02 -9.86 22.76
N GLY A 252 -4.97 -9.14 21.63
CA GLY A 252 -3.78 -9.06 20.78
C GLY A 252 -2.61 -8.40 21.51
N PHE A 253 -2.85 -7.33 22.27
CA PHE A 253 -1.80 -6.65 23.03
C PHE A 253 -1.25 -7.50 24.18
N LEU A 254 -2.13 -8.09 25.01
CA LEU A 254 -1.71 -8.97 26.11
C LEU A 254 -0.98 -10.21 25.58
N ALA A 255 -1.51 -10.83 24.51
CA ALA A 255 -0.84 -11.95 23.87
C ALA A 255 0.53 -11.55 23.29
N MET A 256 0.70 -10.33 22.77
CA MET A 256 2.02 -9.82 22.35
C MET A 256 3.01 -9.66 23.50
N MET A 257 2.54 -9.29 24.71
CA MET A 257 3.39 -9.17 25.89
C MET A 257 3.87 -10.52 26.42
N ILE A 258 3.03 -11.56 26.30
CA ILE A 258 3.32 -12.91 26.80
C ILE A 258 4.05 -13.75 25.75
N ALA A 259 3.82 -13.48 24.46
CA ALA A 259 4.42 -14.25 23.38
C ALA A 259 5.95 -14.19 23.41
N GLY A 260 6.56 -15.36 23.63
CA GLY A 260 8.02 -15.54 23.68
C GLY A 260 8.69 -15.51 22.31
N LYS A 261 9.34 -16.62 21.93
CA LYS A 261 10.22 -16.69 20.74
C LYS A 261 9.45 -16.55 19.41
N ARG A 262 10.15 -16.03 18.38
CA ARG A 262 9.70 -16.02 16.98
C ARG A 262 9.48 -17.46 16.49
N PRO A 263 8.48 -17.76 15.62
CA PRO A 263 7.57 -16.84 14.92
C PRO A 263 6.23 -16.57 15.62
N TRP A 264 5.95 -17.20 16.78
CA TRP A 264 4.65 -17.13 17.46
C TRP A 264 4.22 -15.73 17.86
N ARG A 265 5.18 -14.81 18.03
CA ARG A 265 4.94 -13.38 18.32
C ARG A 265 4.24 -12.61 17.20
N TYR A 266 4.24 -13.12 15.95
CA TYR A 266 3.61 -12.42 14.82
C TYR A 266 2.09 -12.61 14.76
N TYR A 267 1.54 -13.72 15.30
CA TYR A 267 0.08 -13.93 15.30
C TYR A 267 -0.67 -12.95 16.22
N PRO A 268 -0.21 -12.68 17.46
CA PRO A 268 -0.78 -11.62 18.29
C PRO A 268 -0.72 -10.22 17.65
N GLN A 269 0.33 -9.94 16.88
CA GLN A 269 0.47 -8.70 16.10
C GLN A 269 -0.66 -8.55 15.07
N ILE A 270 -0.99 -9.63 14.37
CA ILE A 270 -2.09 -9.70 13.41
C ILE A 270 -3.43 -9.42 14.12
N VAL A 271 -3.69 -10.10 15.25
CA VAL A 271 -4.93 -9.94 16.03
C VAL A 271 -5.10 -8.50 16.51
N PHE A 272 -4.05 -7.89 17.07
CA PHE A 272 -4.06 -6.49 17.50
C PHE A 272 -4.29 -5.53 16.33
N GLY A 273 -3.62 -5.77 15.19
CA GLY A 273 -3.84 -5.01 13.97
C GLY A 273 -5.30 -5.04 13.52
N PHE A 274 -5.93 -6.22 13.49
CA PHE A 274 -7.37 -6.35 13.22
C PHE A 274 -8.23 -5.56 14.21
N GLY A 275 -7.93 -5.63 15.51
CA GLY A 275 -8.61 -4.83 16.53
C GLY A 275 -8.56 -3.33 16.22
N LEU A 276 -7.38 -2.81 15.84
CA LEU A 276 -7.21 -1.40 15.46
C LEU A 276 -7.91 -1.01 14.17
N ILE A 277 -7.97 -1.91 13.17
CA ILE A 277 -8.76 -1.70 11.94
C ILE A 277 -10.22 -1.44 12.31
N PHE A 278 -10.85 -2.36 13.05
CA PHE A 278 -12.26 -2.23 13.41
C PHE A 278 -12.52 -1.06 14.38
N PHE A 279 -11.60 -0.80 15.31
CA PHE A 279 -11.71 0.34 16.22
C PHE A 279 -11.60 1.67 15.48
N GLY A 280 -10.66 1.80 14.55
CA GLY A 280 -10.51 2.98 13.70
C GLY A 280 -11.77 3.24 12.85
N MET A 281 -12.35 2.19 12.25
CA MET A 281 -13.62 2.30 11.53
C MET A 281 -14.77 2.74 12.43
N LYS A 282 -14.90 2.16 13.63
CA LYS A 282 -15.94 2.53 14.58
C LYS A 282 -15.81 4.00 14.97
N LEU A 283 -14.59 4.44 15.31
CA LEU A 283 -14.32 5.84 15.64
C LEU A 283 -14.67 6.77 14.48
N THR A 284 -14.32 6.42 13.24
CA THR A 284 -14.72 7.20 12.06
C THR A 284 -16.23 7.23 11.88
N ALA A 285 -16.92 6.09 12.02
CA ALA A 285 -18.36 5.99 11.88
C ALA A 285 -19.10 6.87 12.90
N ASP A 286 -18.74 6.73 14.17
CA ASP A 286 -19.35 7.46 15.29
C ASP A 286 -19.14 8.97 15.13
N SER A 287 -17.99 9.37 14.60
CA SER A 287 -17.66 10.79 14.32
C SER A 287 -18.48 11.39 13.17
N LEU A 288 -19.05 10.57 12.29
CA LEU A 288 -19.89 11.02 11.18
C LEU A 288 -21.38 11.01 11.49
N LEU A 289 -21.81 10.43 12.63
CA LEU A 289 -23.21 10.40 13.05
C LEU A 289 -23.90 11.77 13.07
N PRO A 290 -23.28 12.87 13.56
CA PRO A 290 -23.91 14.19 13.53
C PRO A 290 -24.30 14.65 12.12
N LEU A 291 -23.50 14.29 11.12
CA LEU A 291 -23.70 14.67 9.73
C LEU A 291 -24.91 13.98 9.10
N LYS A 292 -25.31 12.79 9.58
CA LYS A 292 -26.49 12.04 9.11
C LYS A 292 -27.76 12.89 9.13
N SER A 293 -27.81 13.84 10.06
CA SER A 293 -28.98 14.68 10.26
C SER A 293 -29.00 15.96 9.43
N MET A 294 -27.92 16.23 8.68
CA MET A 294 -27.78 17.44 7.88
C MET A 294 -28.37 17.23 6.47
N PRO A 295 -29.34 18.07 6.03
CA PRO A 295 -29.95 17.93 4.71
C PRO A 295 -28.94 17.98 3.55
N TRP A 296 -27.92 18.84 3.65
CA TRP A 296 -26.87 18.96 2.62
C TRP A 296 -26.01 17.70 2.52
N PHE A 297 -25.78 16.99 3.64
CA PHE A 297 -24.98 15.78 3.67
C PHE A 297 -25.73 14.62 3.02
N LEU A 298 -27.02 14.45 3.34
CA LEU A 298 -27.87 13.47 2.68
C LEU A 298 -28.04 13.76 1.18
N ALA A 299 -28.18 15.05 0.80
CA ALA A 299 -28.28 15.46 -0.60
C ALA A 299 -27.00 15.17 -1.40
N LEU A 300 -25.82 15.25 -0.77
CA LEU A 300 -24.54 14.90 -1.40
C LEU A 300 -24.51 13.43 -1.85
N PHE A 301 -24.91 12.49 -0.98
CA PHE A 301 -24.94 11.07 -1.34
C PHE A 301 -26.07 10.71 -2.30
N ALA A 302 -27.24 11.35 -2.19
CA ALA A 302 -28.32 11.19 -3.14
C ALA A 302 -27.92 11.67 -4.55
N GLY A 303 -27.22 12.81 -4.64
CA GLY A 303 -26.70 13.36 -5.90
C GLY A 303 -25.54 12.57 -6.50
N MET A 304 -24.75 11.86 -5.70
CA MET A 304 -23.71 10.96 -6.22
C MET A 304 -24.31 9.77 -7.00
N GLY A 305 -25.48 9.27 -6.60
CA GLY A 305 -26.18 8.20 -7.31
C GLY A 305 -26.67 8.62 -8.71
N SER A 306 -26.96 9.91 -8.91
CA SER A 306 -27.39 10.46 -10.20
C SER A 306 -26.25 10.93 -11.10
N LEU A 307 -25.03 11.07 -10.57
CA LEU A 307 -23.83 11.46 -11.31
C LEU A 307 -22.69 10.43 -11.16
N PRO A 308 -22.79 9.23 -11.80
CA PRO A 308 -21.82 8.16 -11.63
C PRO A 308 -20.37 8.55 -11.98
N LEU A 309 -20.16 9.36 -13.01
CA LEU A 309 -18.82 9.80 -13.43
C LEU A 309 -18.11 10.63 -12.35
N LEU A 310 -18.86 11.43 -11.59
CA LEU A 310 -18.30 12.19 -10.46
C LEU A 310 -17.84 11.25 -9.34
N GLY A 311 -18.63 10.21 -9.05
CA GLY A 311 -18.25 9.17 -8.08
C GLY A 311 -16.99 8.42 -8.49
N VAL A 312 -16.84 8.08 -9.77
CA VAL A 312 -15.60 7.48 -10.30
C VAL A 312 -14.41 8.41 -10.11
N LEU A 313 -14.55 9.69 -10.47
CA LEU A 313 -13.47 10.66 -10.33
C LEU A 313 -13.03 10.81 -8.86
N ILE A 314 -13.99 10.90 -7.93
CA ILE A 314 -13.72 10.95 -6.49
C ILE A 314 -12.97 9.69 -6.05
N GLY A 315 -13.42 8.50 -6.46
CA GLY A 315 -12.77 7.23 -6.14
C GLY A 315 -11.33 7.13 -6.67
N VAL A 316 -11.10 7.59 -7.91
CA VAL A 316 -9.75 7.65 -8.52
C VAL A 316 -8.85 8.58 -7.73
N MET A 317 -9.28 9.83 -7.50
CA MET A 317 -8.48 10.85 -6.82
C MET A 317 -8.13 10.45 -5.39
N PHE A 318 -9.13 9.97 -4.63
CA PHE A 318 -8.90 9.55 -3.26
C PHE A 318 -7.95 8.34 -3.19
N THR A 319 -8.12 7.37 -4.09
CA THR A 319 -7.25 6.20 -4.11
C THR A 319 -5.83 6.52 -4.59
N LEU A 320 -5.65 7.47 -5.50
CA LEU A 320 -4.31 7.95 -5.89
C LEU A 320 -3.61 8.66 -4.74
N LEU A 321 -4.34 9.46 -3.96
CA LEU A 321 -3.81 10.19 -2.81
C LEU A 321 -3.41 9.24 -1.68
N VAL A 322 -4.29 8.30 -1.32
CA VAL A 322 -4.06 7.34 -0.22
C VAL A 322 -3.22 6.14 -0.68
N ARG A 323 -3.15 5.89 -2.00
CA ARG A 323 -2.49 4.74 -2.66
C ARG A 323 -3.03 3.37 -2.26
N SER A 324 -4.26 3.31 -1.74
CA SER A 324 -4.90 2.06 -1.31
C SER A 324 -6.40 2.05 -1.62
N SER A 325 -6.83 1.15 -2.49
CA SER A 325 -8.26 0.94 -2.77
C SER A 325 -8.98 0.31 -1.59
N ALA A 326 -8.31 -0.54 -0.80
CA ALA A 326 -8.87 -1.12 0.41
C ALA A 326 -9.24 -0.04 1.44
N VAL A 327 -8.47 1.05 1.51
CA VAL A 327 -8.82 2.19 2.37
C VAL A 327 -10.01 2.97 1.83
N THR A 328 -10.02 3.30 0.55
CA THR A 328 -11.14 3.97 -0.12
C THR A 328 -12.46 3.20 0.05
N ILE A 329 -12.42 1.89 -0.17
CA ILE A 329 -13.59 1.01 -0.01
C ILE A 329 -13.93 0.83 1.47
N GLY A 330 -12.93 0.81 2.36
CA GLY A 330 -13.12 0.82 3.81
C GLY A 330 -13.95 2.00 4.29
N ILE A 331 -13.75 3.21 3.74
CA ILE A 331 -14.59 4.38 4.05
C ILE A 331 -16.03 4.16 3.58
N MET A 332 -16.23 3.57 2.39
CA MET A 332 -17.57 3.24 1.90
C MET A 332 -18.26 2.21 2.81
N LEU A 333 -17.52 1.21 3.33
CA LEU A 333 -18.03 0.25 4.31
C LEU A 333 -18.40 0.93 5.63
N THR A 334 -17.56 1.83 6.14
CA THR A 334 -17.83 2.62 7.36
C THR A 334 -19.11 3.43 7.23
N LEU A 335 -19.32 4.10 6.10
CA LEU A 335 -20.56 4.84 5.81
C LEU A 335 -21.76 3.88 5.69
N ALA A 336 -21.59 2.72 5.06
CA ALA A 336 -22.66 1.76 4.87
C ALA A 336 -23.08 1.08 6.18
N PHE A 337 -22.17 0.89 7.14
CA PHE A 337 -22.51 0.41 8.49
C PHE A 337 -23.44 1.36 9.25
N GLN A 338 -23.46 2.64 8.89
CA GLN A 338 -24.32 3.67 9.48
C GLN A 338 -25.55 4.01 8.62
N ASP A 339 -25.82 3.19 7.59
CA ASP A 339 -26.87 3.41 6.58
C ASP A 339 -26.78 4.77 5.89
N LEU A 340 -25.56 5.33 5.78
CA LEU A 340 -25.32 6.63 5.13
C LEU A 340 -25.16 6.50 3.62
N ILE A 341 -24.71 5.33 3.15
CA ILE A 341 -24.52 5.06 1.73
C ILE A 341 -25.04 3.66 1.37
N ALA A 342 -25.76 3.59 0.27
CA ALA A 342 -26.23 2.33 -0.33
C ALA A 342 -25.35 1.93 -1.52
N LEU A 343 -25.44 0.67 -1.93
CA LEU A 343 -24.67 0.12 -3.05
C LEU A 343 -24.72 0.99 -4.33
N PRO A 344 -25.87 1.53 -4.78
CA PRO A 344 -25.92 2.34 -6.01
C PRO A 344 -25.04 3.59 -5.97
N ALA A 345 -24.93 4.26 -4.81
CA ALA A 345 -24.09 5.44 -4.64
C ALA A 345 -22.62 5.08 -4.40
N ALA A 346 -22.35 3.91 -3.80
CA ALA A 346 -20.99 3.43 -3.54
C ALA A 346 -20.32 2.85 -4.79
N MET A 347 -21.08 2.21 -5.70
CA MET A 347 -20.54 1.47 -6.84
C MET A 347 -19.63 2.31 -7.76
N PRO A 348 -19.99 3.54 -8.17
CA PRO A 348 -19.09 4.35 -8.99
C PRO A 348 -17.77 4.70 -8.28
N ILE A 349 -17.80 4.92 -6.97
CA ILE A 349 -16.59 5.16 -6.16
C ILE A 349 -15.72 3.91 -6.11
N ILE A 350 -16.32 2.72 -5.96
CA ILE A 350 -15.59 1.43 -5.97
C ILE A 350 -14.90 1.20 -7.33
N ILE A 351 -15.58 1.53 -8.44
CA ILE A 351 -14.98 1.47 -9.79
C ILE A 351 -13.79 2.43 -9.87
N GLY A 352 -13.99 3.69 -9.44
CA GLY A 352 -12.92 4.68 -9.40
C GLY A 352 -11.74 4.26 -8.54
N ALA A 353 -12.00 3.63 -7.39
CA ALA A 353 -10.95 3.13 -6.51
C ALA A 353 -10.11 2.04 -7.17
N ASN A 354 -10.72 1.16 -7.96
CA ASN A 354 -9.99 0.14 -8.72
C ASN A 354 -9.15 0.74 -9.86
N ILE A 355 -9.60 1.83 -10.49
CA ILE A 355 -8.81 2.54 -11.50
C ILE A 355 -7.64 3.27 -10.83
N GLY A 356 -7.87 3.89 -9.67
CA GLY A 356 -6.87 4.68 -8.95
C GLY A 356 -5.63 3.89 -8.52
N THR A 357 -5.70 2.56 -8.32
CA THR A 357 -4.53 1.73 -7.97
C THR A 357 -3.47 1.69 -9.08
N CYS A 358 -3.85 2.01 -10.33
CA CYS A 358 -2.91 2.04 -11.46
C CYS A 358 -1.80 3.08 -11.29
N GLY A 359 -2.05 4.18 -10.56
CA GLY A 359 -1.07 5.23 -10.38
C GLY A 359 0.22 4.75 -9.72
N ALA A 360 0.12 3.82 -8.77
CA ALA A 360 1.30 3.24 -8.13
C ALA A 360 2.12 2.36 -9.09
N ALA A 361 1.47 1.60 -9.97
CA ALA A 361 2.14 0.81 -11.00
C ALA A 361 2.86 1.71 -12.01
N LEU A 362 2.21 2.79 -12.44
CA LEU A 362 2.81 3.79 -13.34
C LEU A 362 4.02 4.48 -12.71
N MET A 363 3.91 4.90 -11.45
CA MET A 363 5.04 5.45 -10.69
C MET A 363 6.17 4.43 -10.52
N ALA A 364 5.84 3.15 -10.27
CA ALA A 364 6.83 2.09 -10.15
C ALA A 364 7.50 1.71 -11.47
N ALA A 365 6.85 1.89 -12.62
CA ALA A 365 7.50 1.69 -13.91
C ALA A 365 8.33 2.90 -14.36
N TRP A 366 8.19 4.05 -13.70
CA TRP A 366 8.89 5.27 -14.06
C TRP A 366 10.41 5.07 -13.93
N GLY A 367 11.14 5.30 -15.02
CA GLY A 367 12.59 5.09 -15.08
C GLY A 367 13.02 3.62 -15.09
N GLY A 368 12.06 2.67 -15.20
CA GLY A 368 12.34 1.26 -15.40
C GLY A 368 12.57 0.88 -16.86
N ASN A 369 12.79 -0.41 -17.11
CA ASN A 369 12.93 -0.97 -18.45
C ASN A 369 11.59 -1.00 -19.21
N GLN A 370 11.63 -1.25 -20.52
CA GLN A 370 10.44 -1.29 -21.36
C GLN A 370 9.39 -2.32 -20.91
N GLU A 371 9.81 -3.47 -20.38
CA GLU A 371 8.88 -4.50 -19.91
C GLU A 371 8.09 -4.03 -18.68
N SER A 372 8.73 -3.34 -17.74
CA SER A 372 8.06 -2.74 -16.58
C SER A 372 7.04 -1.65 -16.99
N ILE A 373 7.37 -0.85 -18.02
CA ILE A 373 6.46 0.15 -18.61
C ILE A 373 5.27 -0.54 -19.28
N LYS A 374 5.48 -1.61 -20.04
CA LYS A 374 4.40 -2.41 -20.65
C LYS A 374 3.48 -3.00 -19.58
N VAL A 375 4.02 -3.50 -18.47
CA VAL A 375 3.22 -4.00 -17.35
C VAL A 375 2.32 -2.90 -16.77
N ALA A 376 2.89 -1.73 -16.47
CA ALA A 376 2.14 -0.63 -15.87
C ALA A 376 1.02 -0.10 -16.80
N TRP A 377 1.32 0.05 -18.09
CA TRP A 377 0.30 0.39 -19.09
C TRP A 377 -0.73 -0.73 -19.28
N GLY A 378 -0.29 -1.98 -19.30
CA GLY A 378 -1.16 -3.14 -19.39
C GLY A 378 -2.19 -3.18 -18.26
N HIS A 379 -1.73 -2.97 -17.02
CA HIS A 379 -2.60 -2.86 -15.85
C HIS A 379 -3.55 -1.66 -15.96
N THR A 380 -3.04 -0.49 -16.36
CA THR A 380 -3.83 0.74 -16.50
C THR A 380 -4.95 0.59 -17.53
N ILE A 381 -4.62 0.12 -18.73
CA ILE A 381 -5.58 -0.11 -19.81
C ILE A 381 -6.63 -1.13 -19.38
N PHE A 382 -6.21 -2.24 -18.76
CA PHE A 382 -7.14 -3.25 -18.26
C PHE A 382 -8.14 -2.67 -17.24
N LYS A 383 -7.66 -1.95 -16.22
CA LYS A 383 -8.53 -1.38 -15.17
C LYS A 383 -9.48 -0.33 -15.72
N VAL A 384 -9.02 0.51 -16.64
CA VAL A 384 -9.86 1.52 -17.29
C VAL A 384 -10.94 0.84 -18.14
N LEU A 385 -10.59 -0.17 -18.95
CA LEU A 385 -11.57 -0.92 -19.74
C LEU A 385 -12.59 -1.67 -18.86
N ALA A 386 -12.12 -2.33 -17.80
CA ALA A 386 -12.99 -3.00 -16.83
C ALA A 386 -13.93 -2.00 -16.14
N GLY A 387 -13.43 -0.82 -15.78
CA GLY A 387 -14.24 0.25 -15.18
C GLY A 387 -15.28 0.82 -16.14
N ILE A 388 -14.92 1.07 -17.40
CA ILE A 388 -15.86 1.50 -18.45
C ILE A 388 -16.95 0.45 -18.65
N ALA A 389 -16.57 -0.83 -18.76
CA ALA A 389 -17.54 -1.92 -18.88
C ALA A 389 -18.49 -1.98 -17.67
N ALA A 390 -17.96 -1.86 -16.44
CA ALA A 390 -18.79 -1.85 -15.24
C ALA A 390 -19.72 -0.65 -15.15
N LEU A 391 -19.33 0.52 -15.69
CA LEU A 391 -20.22 1.68 -15.79
C LEU A 391 -21.35 1.46 -16.80
N ILE A 392 -21.05 0.91 -17.97
CA ILE A 392 -22.06 0.59 -19.00
C ILE A 392 -23.09 -0.40 -18.45
N PHE A 393 -22.63 -1.41 -17.69
CA PHE A 393 -23.47 -2.46 -17.12
C PHE A 393 -23.79 -2.24 -15.63
N ILE A 394 -23.76 -1.00 -15.12
CA ILE A 394 -23.84 -0.74 -13.69
C ILE A 394 -25.16 -1.21 -13.06
N ALA A 395 -26.30 -0.99 -13.74
CA ALA A 395 -27.61 -1.40 -13.26
C ALA A 395 -27.77 -2.93 -13.15
N PRO A 396 -27.51 -3.73 -14.22
CA PRO A 396 -27.58 -5.19 -14.10
C PRO A 396 -26.51 -5.74 -13.14
N PHE A 397 -25.35 -5.09 -13.02
CA PHE A 397 -24.33 -5.47 -12.05
C PHE A 397 -24.81 -5.29 -10.60
N ILE A 398 -25.40 -4.13 -10.27
CA ILE A 398 -25.99 -3.89 -8.94
C ILE A 398 -27.08 -4.93 -8.64
N ALA A 399 -27.95 -5.22 -9.60
CA ALA A 399 -29.00 -6.23 -9.44
C ALA A 399 -28.42 -7.63 -9.19
N LEU A 400 -27.33 -7.99 -9.86
CA LEU A 400 -26.61 -9.25 -9.62
C LEU A 400 -26.07 -9.32 -8.19
N VAL A 401 -25.41 -8.26 -7.70
CA VAL A 401 -24.85 -8.20 -6.35
C VAL A 401 -25.96 -8.34 -5.30
N GLN A 402 -27.10 -7.66 -5.50
CA GLN A 402 -28.22 -7.71 -4.56
C GLN A 402 -28.84 -9.11 -4.42
N ARG A 403 -28.70 -10.00 -5.41
CA ARG A 403 -29.17 -11.40 -5.32
C ARG A 403 -28.42 -12.21 -4.27
N PHE A 404 -27.18 -11.83 -3.92
CA PHE A 404 -26.42 -12.48 -2.85
C PHE A 404 -26.90 -12.07 -1.45
N GLY A 405 -27.81 -11.09 -1.36
CA GLY A 405 -28.36 -10.61 -0.09
C GLY A 405 -27.34 -9.86 0.79
N GLY A 406 -27.68 -9.72 2.07
CA GLY A 406 -26.87 -8.98 3.04
C GLY A 406 -27.18 -7.49 3.10
N ASP A 407 -26.61 -6.83 4.11
CA ASP A 407 -26.71 -5.38 4.29
C ASP A 407 -25.87 -4.60 3.29
N ALA A 408 -25.99 -3.27 3.29
CA ALA A 408 -25.29 -2.39 2.34
C ALA A 408 -23.76 -2.60 2.36
N ALA A 409 -23.17 -2.82 3.53
CA ALA A 409 -21.74 -3.07 3.67
C ALA A 409 -21.33 -4.41 3.05
N ARG A 410 -22.09 -5.49 3.29
CA ARG A 410 -21.84 -6.78 2.65
C ARG A 410 -22.00 -6.70 1.14
N GLN A 411 -23.00 -5.98 0.66
CA GLN A 411 -23.23 -5.73 -0.76
C GLN A 411 -22.05 -4.98 -1.40
N ILE A 412 -21.48 -3.97 -0.74
CA ILE A 412 -20.27 -3.25 -1.20
C ILE A 412 -19.07 -4.20 -1.31
N ALA A 413 -18.83 -5.05 -0.30
CA ALA A 413 -17.73 -6.02 -0.33
C ALA A 413 -17.93 -7.09 -1.42
N ASN A 414 -19.16 -7.57 -1.58
CA ASN A 414 -19.52 -8.52 -2.65
C ASN A 414 -19.37 -7.89 -4.03
N ALA A 415 -19.82 -6.65 -4.21
CA ALA A 415 -19.63 -5.89 -5.45
C ALA A 415 -18.15 -5.79 -5.82
N HIS A 416 -17.29 -5.44 -4.86
CA HIS A 416 -15.85 -5.37 -5.08
C HIS A 416 -15.25 -6.73 -5.49
N THR A 417 -15.68 -7.80 -4.83
CA THR A 417 -15.22 -9.17 -5.10
C THR A 417 -15.65 -9.64 -6.49
N ILE A 418 -16.94 -9.53 -6.78
CA ILE A 418 -17.54 -9.94 -8.05
C ILE A 418 -16.96 -9.13 -9.21
N PHE A 419 -16.76 -7.81 -9.03
CA PHE A 419 -16.13 -6.96 -10.04
C PHE A 419 -14.73 -7.46 -10.42
N ASN A 420 -13.84 -7.66 -9.44
CA ASN A 420 -12.47 -8.09 -9.72
C ASN A 420 -12.41 -9.53 -10.25
N VAL A 421 -13.25 -10.44 -9.73
CA VAL A 421 -13.31 -11.82 -10.24
C VAL A 421 -13.81 -11.85 -11.69
N LEU A 422 -14.89 -11.15 -12.02
CA LEU A 422 -15.40 -11.09 -13.40
C LEU A 422 -14.41 -10.41 -14.35
N ALA A 423 -13.79 -9.31 -13.95
CA ALA A 423 -12.79 -8.62 -14.75
C ALA A 423 -11.60 -9.53 -15.03
N SER A 424 -11.08 -10.24 -14.01
CA SER A 424 -9.99 -11.19 -14.18
C SER A 424 -10.38 -12.38 -15.05
N LEU A 425 -11.56 -12.99 -14.86
CA LEU A 425 -12.04 -14.10 -15.70
C LEU A 425 -12.20 -13.69 -17.17
N LEU A 426 -12.70 -12.47 -17.41
CA LEU A 426 -12.87 -11.95 -18.76
C LEU A 426 -11.54 -11.65 -19.43
N PHE A 427 -10.53 -11.15 -18.70
CA PHE A 427 -9.26 -10.70 -19.29
C PHE A 427 -8.17 -11.76 -19.35
N LEU A 428 -8.16 -12.72 -18.43
CA LEU A 428 -7.20 -13.82 -18.35
C LEU A 428 -6.98 -14.58 -19.69
N PRO A 429 -8.02 -14.97 -20.45
CA PRO A 429 -7.82 -15.63 -21.75
C PRO A 429 -7.15 -14.72 -22.78
N TRP A 430 -7.33 -13.40 -22.69
CA TRP A 430 -6.80 -12.40 -23.61
C TRP A 430 -5.40 -11.87 -23.26
N LEU A 431 -4.79 -12.31 -22.16
CA LEU A 431 -3.45 -11.84 -21.76
C LEU A 431 -2.37 -12.01 -22.84
N LYS A 432 -2.41 -13.12 -23.60
CA LYS A 432 -1.45 -13.37 -24.68
C LYS A 432 -1.61 -12.40 -25.86
N PRO A 433 -2.80 -12.28 -26.50
CA PRO A 433 -3.00 -11.30 -27.57
C PRO A 433 -2.82 -9.87 -27.07
N PHE A 434 -3.24 -9.56 -25.85
CA PHE A 434 -3.02 -8.25 -25.24
C PHE A 434 -1.54 -7.93 -25.04
N GLY A 435 -0.72 -8.91 -24.63
CA GLY A 435 0.74 -8.75 -24.57
C GLY A 435 1.35 -8.45 -25.95
N LYS A 436 0.86 -9.09 -27.02
CA LYS A 436 1.30 -8.75 -28.39
C LYS A 436 0.93 -7.32 -28.77
N PHE A 437 -0.27 -6.87 -28.42
CA PHE A 437 -0.71 -5.49 -28.62
C PHE A 437 0.17 -4.50 -27.85
N LEU A 438 0.50 -4.76 -26.59
CA LEU A 438 1.43 -3.91 -25.81
C LEU A 438 2.83 -3.85 -26.44
N ASN A 439 3.33 -4.97 -26.99
CA ASN A 439 4.61 -5.00 -27.71
C ASN A 439 4.58 -4.16 -29.00
N GLN A 440 3.43 -3.99 -29.63
CA GLN A 440 3.26 -3.12 -30.81
C GLN A 440 3.14 -1.64 -30.40
N MET A 441 2.42 -1.35 -29.32
CA MET A 441 2.27 0.02 -28.79
C MET A 441 3.59 0.59 -28.26
N ILE A 442 4.39 -0.25 -27.59
CA ILE A 442 5.67 0.11 -27.00
C ILE A 442 6.73 -0.78 -27.68
N PRO A 443 7.17 -0.40 -28.89
CA PRO A 443 8.13 -1.19 -29.66
C PRO A 443 9.46 -1.28 -28.93
N MET A 444 10.15 -2.42 -29.09
CA MET A 444 11.49 -2.57 -28.54
C MET A 444 12.44 -1.60 -29.25
N VAL A 445 12.91 -0.59 -28.53
CA VAL A 445 14.12 0.13 -28.94
C VAL A 445 15.28 -0.84 -28.77
N SER A 446 16.00 -1.13 -29.86
CA SER A 446 17.25 -1.89 -29.82
C SER A 446 18.12 -1.37 -28.69
N PRO A 447 18.79 -2.24 -27.92
CA PRO A 447 19.67 -1.75 -26.88
C PRO A 447 20.80 -0.97 -27.56
N GLU A 448 20.76 0.36 -27.47
CA GLU A 448 22.00 1.13 -27.38
C GLU A 448 22.86 0.40 -26.37
N GLN A 449 24.14 0.17 -26.69
CA GLN A 449 25.09 -0.53 -25.82
C GLN A 449 25.02 0.07 -24.42
N LYS A 450 24.21 -0.52 -23.56
CA LYS A 450 24.08 -0.08 -22.18
C LYS A 450 25.44 -0.35 -21.56
N THR A 451 26.02 0.69 -21.01
CA THR A 451 27.14 0.57 -20.06
C THR A 451 26.78 -0.51 -19.03
N PHE A 452 27.77 -1.31 -18.64
CA PHE A 452 27.56 -2.35 -17.64
C PHE A 452 27.00 -1.70 -16.36
N ALA A 453 25.84 -2.18 -15.90
CA ALA A 453 25.10 -1.61 -14.79
C ALA A 453 24.38 -2.74 -14.02
N PRO A 454 24.05 -2.53 -12.73
CA PRO A 454 23.25 -3.49 -11.95
C PRO A 454 21.95 -3.85 -12.69
N LYS A 455 21.58 -5.12 -12.69
CA LYS A 455 20.43 -5.61 -13.48
C LYS A 455 19.20 -5.85 -12.61
N TYR A 456 19.39 -6.41 -11.42
CA TYR A 456 18.31 -6.94 -10.59
C TYR A 456 17.93 -6.04 -9.41
N LEU A 457 18.81 -5.13 -9.01
CA LEU A 457 18.58 -4.25 -7.85
C LEU A 457 17.57 -3.15 -8.17
N ASP A 458 16.48 -3.08 -7.40
CA ASP A 458 15.44 -2.08 -7.55
C ASP A 458 14.98 -1.57 -6.16
N ASP A 459 15.19 -0.28 -5.88
CA ASP A 459 14.85 0.33 -4.58
C ASP A 459 13.35 0.17 -4.22
N ARG A 460 12.48 -0.06 -5.21
CA ARG A 460 11.05 -0.30 -5.00
C ARG A 460 10.77 -1.64 -4.29
N ALA A 461 11.70 -2.59 -4.36
CA ALA A 461 11.59 -3.88 -3.68
C ALA A 461 11.82 -3.80 -2.17
N LEU A 462 12.36 -2.69 -1.65
CA LEU A 462 12.70 -2.52 -0.24
C LEU A 462 11.47 -2.63 0.68
N GLU A 463 10.28 -2.26 0.19
CA GLU A 463 9.02 -2.45 0.94
C GLU A 463 8.71 -3.93 1.25
N THR A 464 9.31 -4.87 0.50
CA THR A 464 9.18 -6.31 0.68
C THR A 464 10.57 -6.94 0.85
N PRO A 465 11.15 -6.99 2.07
CA PRO A 465 12.52 -7.43 2.28
C PRO A 465 12.86 -8.81 1.70
N SER A 466 11.91 -9.74 1.70
CA SER A 466 12.10 -11.07 1.11
C SER A 466 12.36 -11.05 -0.40
N LEU A 467 11.78 -10.08 -1.12
CA LEU A 467 12.01 -9.84 -2.54
C LEU A 467 13.36 -9.16 -2.75
N ALA A 468 13.65 -8.10 -2.00
CA ALA A 468 14.90 -7.35 -2.10
C ALA A 468 16.13 -8.26 -1.86
N ILE A 469 16.07 -9.14 -0.84
CA ILE A 469 17.10 -10.17 -0.59
C ILE A 469 17.22 -11.13 -1.78
N GLY A 470 16.11 -11.46 -2.43
CA GLY A 470 16.09 -12.27 -3.65
C GLY A 470 16.81 -11.61 -4.81
N GLN A 471 16.59 -10.31 -5.03
CA GLN A 471 17.27 -9.51 -6.05
C GLN A 471 18.78 -9.42 -5.79
N VAL A 472 19.18 -9.17 -4.54
CA VAL A 472 20.60 -9.21 -4.15
C VAL A 472 21.23 -10.56 -4.47
N SER A 473 20.53 -11.65 -4.17
CA SER A 473 21.06 -13.00 -4.44
C SER A 473 21.30 -13.22 -5.95
N GLN A 474 20.47 -12.66 -6.83
CA GLN A 474 20.65 -12.74 -8.28
C GLN A 474 21.80 -11.86 -8.79
N GLU A 475 21.92 -10.65 -8.25
CA GLU A 475 23.03 -9.76 -8.61
C GLU A 475 24.38 -10.33 -8.15
N LEU A 476 24.40 -10.95 -6.97
CA LEU A 476 25.55 -11.62 -6.40
C LEU A 476 25.99 -12.84 -7.22
N LEU A 477 25.04 -13.62 -7.73
CA LEU A 477 25.35 -14.71 -8.66
C LEU A 477 25.96 -14.19 -9.97
N ARG A 478 25.46 -13.07 -10.50
CA ARG A 478 26.03 -12.42 -11.68
C ARG A 478 27.46 -11.95 -11.44
N MET A 479 27.74 -11.39 -10.25
CA MET A 479 29.09 -11.01 -9.82
C MET A 479 30.01 -12.25 -9.73
N ALA A 480 29.52 -13.33 -9.13
CA ALA A 480 30.26 -14.58 -8.97
C ALA A 480 30.60 -15.24 -10.32
N ASP A 481 29.66 -15.25 -11.28
CA ASP A 481 29.88 -15.76 -12.63
C ASP A 481 30.95 -14.96 -13.39
N LEU A 482 30.95 -13.63 -13.23
CA LEU A 482 31.97 -12.76 -13.82
C LEU A 482 33.36 -13.10 -13.26
N VAL A 483 33.48 -13.21 -11.93
CA VAL A 483 34.74 -13.55 -11.25
C VAL A 483 35.21 -14.96 -11.60
N ARG A 484 34.29 -15.93 -11.72
CA ARG A 484 34.59 -17.28 -12.20
C ARG A 484 35.18 -17.25 -13.61
N ASP A 485 34.59 -16.49 -14.50
CA ASP A 485 35.08 -16.33 -15.88
C ASP A 485 36.45 -15.62 -15.90
N MET A 486 36.66 -14.62 -15.03
CA MET A 486 37.98 -14.01 -14.83
C MET A 486 39.02 -15.03 -14.39
N LEU A 487 38.69 -15.90 -13.42
CA LEU A 487 39.59 -16.95 -12.94
C LEU A 487 39.94 -17.93 -14.07
N VAL A 488 38.95 -18.37 -14.86
CA VAL A 488 39.18 -19.26 -16.00
C VAL A 488 40.12 -18.62 -17.03
N ARG A 489 39.82 -17.39 -17.45
CA ARG A 489 40.62 -16.68 -18.46
C ARG A 489 42.01 -16.26 -17.94
N SER A 490 42.18 -16.07 -16.63
CA SER A 490 43.49 -15.74 -16.03
C SER A 490 44.54 -16.84 -16.24
N CYS A 491 44.12 -18.11 -16.20
CA CYS A 491 45.02 -19.24 -16.46
C CYS A 491 45.46 -19.25 -17.93
N GLU A 492 44.55 -18.93 -18.86
CA GLU A 492 44.85 -18.82 -20.28
C GLU A 492 45.90 -17.73 -20.56
N VAL A 493 45.84 -16.59 -19.87
CA VAL A 493 46.87 -15.54 -19.97
C VAL A 493 48.24 -16.05 -19.53
N LEU A 494 48.31 -16.75 -18.39
CA LEU A 494 49.58 -17.28 -17.87
C LEU A 494 50.23 -18.29 -18.83
N GLU A 495 49.42 -19.06 -19.54
CA GLU A 495 49.87 -20.06 -20.52
C GLU A 495 50.26 -19.45 -21.86
N LYS A 496 49.41 -18.60 -22.43
CA LYS A 496 49.56 -18.08 -23.80
C LYS A 496 50.28 -16.76 -23.91
N ASN A 497 50.57 -16.08 -22.79
CA ASN A 497 51.15 -14.74 -22.75
C ASN A 497 50.28 -13.70 -23.50
N ASP A 498 48.96 -13.85 -23.48
CA ASP A 498 48.03 -12.96 -24.18
C ASP A 498 47.85 -11.63 -23.40
N ILE A 499 48.56 -10.59 -23.83
CA ILE A 499 48.50 -9.26 -23.21
C ILE A 499 47.15 -8.56 -23.42
N CYS A 500 46.44 -8.88 -24.50
CA CYS A 500 45.13 -8.27 -24.79
C CYS A 500 44.10 -8.83 -23.81
N LEU A 501 44.07 -10.15 -23.64
CA LEU A 501 43.23 -10.83 -22.66
C LEU A 501 43.56 -10.40 -21.22
N ARG A 502 44.84 -10.23 -20.90
CA ARG A 502 45.29 -9.67 -19.60
C ARG A 502 44.68 -8.29 -19.33
N ASN A 503 44.74 -7.39 -20.31
CA ASN A 503 44.21 -6.03 -20.16
C ASN A 503 42.68 -6.04 -20.04
N GLN A 504 42.01 -6.93 -20.76
CA GLN A 504 40.57 -7.13 -20.63
C GLN A 504 40.18 -7.63 -19.23
N LEU A 505 40.95 -8.56 -18.65
CA LEU A 505 40.71 -9.06 -17.29
C LEU A 505 40.88 -7.99 -16.22
N VAL A 506 41.89 -7.11 -16.37
CA VAL A 506 42.05 -5.95 -15.47
C VAL A 506 40.86 -4.99 -15.59
N ALA A 507 40.33 -4.78 -16.80
CA ALA A 507 39.14 -3.94 -17.01
C ALA A 507 37.82 -4.65 -16.61
N ASP A 508 37.78 -5.98 -16.55
CA ASP A 508 36.63 -6.73 -16.05
C ASP A 508 36.47 -6.57 -14.52
N ASP A 509 37.53 -6.19 -13.81
CA ASP A 509 37.51 -5.86 -12.36
C ASP A 509 36.64 -4.64 -12.05
N ASP A 510 36.69 -3.60 -12.89
CA ASP A 510 35.84 -2.40 -12.76
C ASP A 510 34.34 -2.77 -12.74
N LYS A 511 33.96 -3.87 -13.39
CA LYS A 511 32.58 -4.39 -13.38
C LYS A 511 32.25 -5.09 -12.07
N VAL A 512 33.21 -5.80 -11.47
CA VAL A 512 33.07 -6.45 -10.15
C VAL A 512 32.88 -5.36 -9.09
N ASP A 513 33.74 -4.34 -9.09
CA ASP A 513 33.67 -3.18 -8.19
C ASP A 513 32.33 -2.45 -8.31
N LEU A 514 31.89 -2.17 -9.55
CA LEU A 514 30.61 -1.53 -9.81
C LEU A 514 29.42 -2.33 -9.24
N LEU A 515 29.48 -3.67 -9.29
CA LEU A 515 28.47 -4.51 -8.67
C LEU A 515 28.53 -4.46 -7.15
N GLU A 516 29.73 -4.51 -6.57
CA GLU A 516 29.94 -4.42 -5.13
C GLU A 516 29.40 -3.09 -4.57
N GLU A 517 29.76 -1.97 -5.20
CA GLU A 517 29.30 -0.61 -4.88
C GLU A 517 27.79 -0.45 -5.02
N ALA A 518 27.13 -1.27 -5.84
CA ALA A 518 25.67 -1.28 -5.96
C ALA A 518 24.99 -2.20 -4.94
N ILE A 519 25.55 -3.39 -4.70
CA ILE A 519 24.95 -4.40 -3.82
C ILE A 519 25.07 -3.97 -2.35
N THR A 520 26.25 -3.52 -1.91
CA THR A 520 26.51 -3.21 -0.50
C THR A 520 25.56 -2.15 0.06
N PRO A 521 25.38 -0.97 -0.56
CA PRO A 521 24.42 0.02 -0.09
C PRO A 521 22.97 -0.48 -0.13
N PHE A 522 22.63 -1.31 -1.12
CA PHE A 522 21.29 -1.87 -1.23
C PHE A 522 20.99 -2.84 -0.08
N VAL A 523 21.93 -3.71 0.28
CA VAL A 523 21.81 -4.59 1.45
C VAL A 523 21.71 -3.78 2.74
N VAL A 524 22.49 -2.71 2.88
CA VAL A 524 22.37 -1.80 4.03
C VAL A 524 20.96 -1.20 4.12
N LYS A 525 20.38 -0.71 3.01
CA LYS A 525 18.99 -0.24 2.98
C LYS A 525 18.00 -1.33 3.43
N ILE A 526 18.18 -2.59 3.01
CA ILE A 526 17.35 -3.71 3.46
C ILE A 526 17.47 -3.90 4.98
N THR A 527 18.68 -3.83 5.54
CA THR A 527 18.90 -4.02 6.98
C THR A 527 18.32 -2.93 7.87
N GLN A 528 18.04 -1.75 7.29
CA GLN A 528 17.34 -0.64 7.98
C GLN A 528 15.83 -0.86 8.06
N GLU A 529 15.28 -1.78 7.26
CA GLU A 529 13.86 -2.11 7.30
C GLU A 529 13.51 -3.06 8.45
N ASP A 530 12.21 -3.20 8.69
CA ASP A 530 11.66 -3.95 9.82
C ASP A 530 11.70 -5.48 9.55
N LEU A 531 12.90 -6.08 9.64
CA LEU A 531 13.19 -7.47 9.24
C LEU A 531 12.72 -8.56 10.22
N SER A 532 12.48 -9.77 9.69
CA SER A 532 12.44 -10.99 10.49
C SER A 532 13.85 -11.41 10.96
N GLY A 533 13.94 -12.37 11.89
CA GLY A 533 15.25 -12.86 12.38
C GLY A 533 16.09 -13.42 11.26
N ASP A 534 15.51 -14.36 10.53
CA ASP A 534 16.11 -15.02 9.37
C ASP A 534 16.54 -14.01 8.29
N GLN A 535 15.73 -12.95 8.05
CA GLN A 535 16.06 -11.90 7.07
C GLN A 535 17.26 -11.05 7.51
N SER A 536 17.35 -10.72 8.80
CA SER A 536 18.47 -9.94 9.34
C SER A 536 19.79 -10.73 9.24
N SER A 537 19.77 -12.01 9.62
CA SER A 537 20.93 -12.90 9.44
C SER A 537 21.32 -13.03 7.97
N ARG A 538 20.34 -13.12 7.06
CA ARG A 538 20.58 -13.21 5.62
C ARG A 538 21.21 -11.95 5.03
N GLY A 539 20.83 -10.76 5.50
CA GLY A 539 21.43 -9.51 5.07
C GLY A 539 22.93 -9.47 5.39
N VAL A 540 23.31 -9.85 6.61
CA VAL A 540 24.72 -9.91 7.04
C VAL A 540 25.51 -10.96 6.24
N GLU A 541 24.91 -12.13 6.02
CA GLU A 541 25.52 -13.19 5.21
C GLU A 541 25.85 -12.71 3.78
N LEU A 542 24.91 -12.00 3.15
CA LEU A 542 25.12 -11.48 1.79
C LEU A 542 26.25 -10.46 1.74
N LEU A 543 26.45 -9.62 2.76
CA LEU A 543 27.57 -8.69 2.82
C LEU A 543 28.93 -9.41 2.87
N TYR A 544 29.03 -10.50 3.65
CA TYR A 544 30.26 -11.29 3.68
C TYR A 544 30.56 -11.93 2.32
N ILE A 545 29.53 -12.49 1.66
CA ILE A 545 29.70 -13.14 0.35
C ILE A 545 30.09 -12.12 -0.73
N VAL A 546 29.49 -10.92 -0.73
CA VAL A 546 29.87 -9.82 -1.66
C VAL A 546 31.35 -9.49 -1.52
N ASN A 547 31.81 -9.27 -0.28
CA ASN A 547 33.21 -8.97 0.01
C ASN A 547 34.14 -10.12 -0.41
N ASP A 548 33.79 -11.38 -0.13
CA ASP A 548 34.63 -12.52 -0.55
C ASP A 548 34.71 -12.65 -2.08
N ILE A 549 33.65 -12.33 -2.83
CA ILE A 549 33.69 -12.36 -4.31
C ILE A 549 34.53 -11.21 -4.87
N GLU A 550 34.40 -9.99 -4.33
CA GLU A 550 35.25 -8.86 -4.69
C GLU A 550 36.73 -9.19 -4.45
N ASN A 551 37.07 -9.74 -3.27
CA ASN A 551 38.44 -10.09 -2.94
C ASN A 551 39.03 -11.14 -3.89
N ILE A 552 38.20 -12.03 -4.45
CA ILE A 552 38.66 -12.96 -5.50
C ILE A 552 38.96 -12.21 -6.80
N GLY A 553 38.07 -11.30 -7.23
CA GLY A 553 38.30 -10.42 -8.38
C GLY A 553 39.62 -9.66 -8.26
N ASP A 554 39.82 -9.02 -7.10
CA ASP A 554 41.01 -8.27 -6.74
C ASP A 554 42.31 -9.08 -6.83
N VAL A 555 42.30 -10.32 -6.32
CA VAL A 555 43.47 -11.20 -6.41
C VAL A 555 43.75 -11.56 -7.87
N ILE A 556 42.72 -11.76 -8.70
CA ILE A 556 42.90 -12.06 -10.12
C ILE A 556 43.48 -10.83 -10.87
N SER A 557 42.86 -9.66 -10.71
CA SER A 557 43.16 -8.44 -11.46
C SER A 557 44.47 -7.77 -11.03
N LYS A 558 44.72 -7.65 -9.72
CA LYS A 558 45.86 -6.92 -9.16
C LYS A 558 47.09 -7.82 -8.99
N ASN A 559 46.90 -9.06 -8.55
CA ASN A 559 48.02 -9.96 -8.27
C ASN A 559 48.33 -10.87 -9.46
N ILE A 560 47.42 -11.78 -9.84
CA ILE A 560 47.69 -12.78 -10.90
C ILE A 560 48.00 -12.09 -12.24
N MET A 561 47.22 -11.09 -12.65
CA MET A 561 47.51 -10.33 -13.87
C MET A 561 48.75 -9.43 -13.74
N GLY A 562 49.09 -8.99 -12.53
CA GLY A 562 50.37 -8.32 -12.25
C GLY A 562 51.58 -9.25 -12.43
N HIS A 563 51.46 -10.50 -12.01
CA HIS A 563 52.47 -11.54 -12.26
C HIS A 563 52.55 -11.90 -13.74
N ALA A 564 51.41 -12.05 -14.41
CA ALA A 564 51.35 -12.30 -15.84
C ALA A 564 52.01 -11.18 -16.66
N ALA A 565 51.80 -9.92 -16.28
CA ALA A 565 52.46 -8.77 -16.89
C ALA A 565 53.98 -8.89 -16.85
N LYS A 566 54.53 -9.10 -15.65
CA LYS A 566 55.98 -9.27 -15.45
C LYS A 566 56.53 -10.43 -16.27
N LYS A 567 55.79 -11.55 -16.35
CA LYS A 567 56.18 -12.72 -17.16
C LYS A 567 56.28 -12.37 -18.64
N ILE A 568 55.28 -11.67 -19.17
CA ILE A 568 55.22 -11.28 -20.58
C ILE A 568 56.30 -10.25 -20.91
N GLU A 569 56.45 -9.20 -20.11
CA GLU A 569 57.41 -8.11 -20.29
C GLU A 569 58.87 -8.59 -20.21
N GLN A 570 59.16 -9.53 -19.31
CA GLN A 570 60.51 -10.07 -19.12
C GLN A 570 60.78 -11.32 -19.96
N HIS A 571 59.84 -11.71 -20.84
CA HIS A 571 59.93 -12.91 -21.69
C HIS A 571 60.26 -14.20 -20.92
N LEU A 572 59.69 -14.35 -19.71
CA LEU A 572 59.92 -15.50 -18.85
C LEU A 572 59.00 -16.66 -19.20
N ALA A 573 59.49 -17.88 -18.99
CA ALA A 573 58.71 -19.12 -19.12
C ALA A 573 58.83 -19.95 -17.84
N PHE A 574 57.73 -20.52 -17.39
CA PHE A 574 57.77 -21.53 -16.35
C PHE A 574 58.37 -22.83 -16.92
N SER A 575 59.07 -23.60 -16.09
CA SER A 575 59.38 -24.99 -16.43
C SER A 575 58.09 -25.80 -16.61
N GLU A 576 58.11 -26.88 -17.39
CA GLU A 576 56.91 -27.73 -17.60
C GLU A 576 56.30 -28.18 -16.26
N GLY A 577 57.13 -28.69 -15.36
CA GLY A 577 56.67 -29.07 -14.03
C GLY A 577 56.13 -27.89 -13.21
N GLY A 578 56.69 -26.68 -13.36
CA GLY A 578 56.22 -25.50 -12.65
C GLY A 578 54.87 -25.04 -13.14
N LEU A 579 54.63 -25.12 -14.45
CA LEU A 579 53.32 -24.84 -15.03
C LEU A 579 52.28 -25.88 -14.59
N ASP A 580 52.65 -27.16 -14.54
CA ASP A 580 51.75 -28.23 -14.09
C ASP A 580 51.36 -28.10 -12.62
N GLU A 581 52.28 -27.65 -11.76
CA GLU A 581 51.97 -27.34 -10.36
C GLU A 581 50.97 -26.19 -10.23
N ILE A 582 51.20 -25.11 -10.98
CA ILE A 582 50.27 -23.97 -11.03
C ILE A 582 48.89 -24.44 -11.50
N ARG A 583 48.82 -25.22 -12.59
CA ARG A 583 47.57 -25.81 -13.11
C ARG A 583 46.89 -26.72 -12.11
N SER A 584 47.65 -27.49 -11.34
CA SER A 584 47.10 -28.38 -10.32
C SER A 584 46.39 -27.58 -9.23
N LEU A 585 47.02 -26.52 -8.71
CA LEU A 585 46.40 -25.71 -7.67
C LEU A 585 45.21 -24.90 -8.22
N TYR A 586 45.36 -24.31 -9.40
CA TYR A 586 44.28 -23.60 -10.11
C TYR A 586 43.02 -24.47 -10.25
N ARG A 587 43.15 -25.73 -10.68
CA ARG A 587 42.01 -26.64 -10.86
C ARG A 587 41.28 -26.89 -9.54
N GLU A 588 42.00 -27.10 -8.46
CA GLU A 588 41.38 -27.30 -7.15
C GLU A 588 40.70 -26.03 -6.64
N THR A 589 41.31 -24.86 -6.86
CA THR A 589 40.72 -23.56 -6.54
C THR A 589 39.43 -23.30 -7.32
N LEU A 590 39.44 -23.53 -8.64
CA LEU A 590 38.25 -23.38 -9.50
C LEU A 590 37.12 -24.32 -9.06
N ALA A 591 37.44 -25.57 -8.73
CA ALA A 591 36.43 -26.51 -8.23
C ALA A 591 35.82 -26.07 -6.89
N THR A 592 36.60 -25.43 -6.00
CA THR A 592 36.03 -24.83 -4.78
C THR A 592 35.10 -23.66 -5.09
N LEU A 593 35.47 -22.78 -6.03
CA LEU A 593 34.63 -21.66 -6.47
C LEU A 593 33.32 -22.16 -7.10
N ASP A 594 33.38 -23.17 -7.96
CA ASP A 594 32.21 -23.78 -8.61
C ASP A 594 31.24 -24.39 -7.58
N LEU A 595 31.76 -25.06 -6.56
CA LEU A 595 30.94 -25.58 -5.46
C LEU A 595 30.28 -24.45 -4.66
N ALA A 596 31.00 -23.36 -4.38
CA ALA A 596 30.48 -22.21 -3.66
C ALA A 596 29.37 -21.49 -4.44
N ILE A 597 29.56 -21.27 -5.75
CA ILE A 597 28.55 -20.68 -6.65
C ILE A 597 27.33 -21.60 -6.76
N GLY A 598 27.54 -22.90 -6.93
CA GLY A 598 26.47 -23.90 -6.96
C GLY A 598 25.65 -23.91 -5.67
N ALA A 599 26.31 -23.81 -4.51
CA ALA A 599 25.65 -23.70 -3.21
C ALA A 599 24.87 -22.39 -3.06
N LEU A 600 25.42 -21.26 -3.53
CA LEU A 600 24.74 -19.95 -3.51
C LEU A 600 23.48 -19.97 -4.38
N ALA A 601 23.54 -20.59 -5.55
CA ALA A 601 22.43 -20.65 -6.50
C ALA A 601 21.29 -21.57 -6.04
N SER A 602 21.64 -22.75 -5.54
CA SER A 602 20.67 -23.79 -5.16
C SER A 602 20.20 -23.67 -3.70
N GLY A 603 21.00 -23.03 -2.84
CA GLY A 603 20.83 -23.07 -1.39
C GLY A 603 21.13 -24.44 -0.77
N ASP A 604 21.86 -25.31 -1.49
CA ASP A 604 22.27 -26.65 -1.05
C ASP A 604 23.40 -26.56 0.00
N LEU A 605 23.10 -27.07 1.20
CA LEU A 605 24.02 -27.05 2.34
C LEU A 605 25.16 -28.07 2.22
N GLU A 606 25.00 -29.12 1.41
CA GLU A 606 26.04 -30.10 1.17
C GLU A 606 27.12 -29.53 0.24
N LEU A 607 26.70 -28.87 -0.84
CA LEU A 607 27.63 -28.12 -1.70
C LEU A 607 28.39 -27.05 -0.90
N ALA A 608 27.70 -26.30 -0.03
CA ALA A 608 28.33 -25.31 0.85
C ALA A 608 29.38 -25.95 1.79
N ARG A 609 29.07 -27.12 2.36
CA ARG A 609 29.98 -27.89 3.22
C ARG A 609 31.20 -28.39 2.46
N ASN A 610 31.00 -28.88 1.24
CA ASN A 610 32.08 -29.37 0.40
C ASN A 610 33.01 -28.22 -0.01
N ALA A 611 32.47 -27.05 -0.39
CA ALA A 611 33.28 -25.85 -0.65
C ALA A 611 34.10 -25.45 0.58
N HIS A 612 33.48 -25.41 1.76
CA HIS A 612 34.15 -25.03 3.00
C HIS A 612 35.31 -25.97 3.37
N ASN A 613 35.09 -27.29 3.27
CA ASN A 613 36.06 -28.31 3.67
C ASN A 613 37.29 -28.38 2.74
N ARG A 614 37.21 -27.83 1.52
CA ARG A 614 38.33 -27.80 0.58
C ARG A 614 39.44 -26.83 0.97
N LYS A 615 39.21 -25.94 1.94
CA LYS A 615 40.22 -25.02 2.48
C LYS A 615 41.51 -25.73 2.87
N ASP A 616 41.41 -26.72 3.76
CA ASP A 616 42.58 -27.41 4.30
C ASP A 616 43.25 -28.31 3.26
N GLN A 617 42.45 -28.86 2.33
CA GLN A 617 42.94 -29.71 1.23
C GLN A 617 43.83 -28.93 0.27
N VAL A 618 43.38 -27.76 -0.19
CA VAL A 618 44.14 -26.90 -1.10
C VAL A 618 45.36 -26.29 -0.40
N LEU A 619 45.26 -25.96 0.89
CA LEU A 619 46.41 -25.52 1.69
C LEU A 619 47.48 -26.61 1.82
N ALA A 620 47.07 -27.88 2.01
CA ALA A 620 47.99 -29.00 2.04
C ALA A 620 48.66 -29.22 0.66
N LEU A 621 47.89 -29.13 -0.42
CA LEU A 621 48.40 -29.21 -1.78
C LEU A 621 49.43 -28.10 -2.04
N LYS A 622 49.15 -26.84 -1.68
CA LYS A 622 50.12 -25.74 -1.80
C LYS A 622 51.47 -26.07 -1.16
N LYS A 623 51.45 -26.61 0.07
CA LYS A 623 52.68 -27.01 0.79
C LYS A 623 53.45 -28.12 0.07
N GLU A 624 52.75 -29.04 -0.58
CA GLU A 624 53.38 -30.08 -1.40
C GLU A 624 54.04 -29.50 -2.65
N LEU A 625 53.33 -28.63 -3.38
CA LEU A 625 53.85 -27.98 -4.59
C LEU A 625 55.07 -27.11 -4.27
N TYR A 626 55.08 -26.41 -3.13
CA TYR A 626 56.26 -25.68 -2.64
C TYR A 626 57.50 -26.57 -2.49
N LYS A 627 57.34 -27.79 -1.96
CA LYS A 627 58.45 -28.74 -1.81
C LYS A 627 58.95 -29.22 -3.17
N LYS A 628 58.04 -29.46 -4.13
CA LYS A 628 58.40 -29.85 -5.50
C LYS A 628 59.17 -28.73 -6.21
N HIS A 629 58.72 -27.49 -6.09
CA HIS A 629 59.45 -26.32 -6.62
C HIS A 629 60.84 -26.17 -5.99
N LEU A 630 60.98 -26.34 -4.67
CA LEU A 630 62.29 -26.32 -4.00
C LEU A 630 63.23 -27.40 -4.54
N GLY A 631 62.71 -28.61 -4.78
CA GLY A 631 63.47 -29.70 -5.39
C GLY A 631 64.01 -29.32 -6.78
N ARG A 632 63.21 -28.63 -7.61
CA ARG A 632 63.68 -28.11 -8.92
C ARG A 632 64.74 -27.03 -8.77
N LEU A 633 64.62 -26.13 -7.79
CA LEU A 633 65.64 -25.12 -7.55
C LEU A 633 66.98 -25.74 -7.15
N GLN A 634 66.96 -26.78 -6.32
CA GLN A 634 68.14 -27.55 -5.92
C GLN A 634 68.77 -28.30 -7.10
N ALA A 635 67.94 -28.82 -8.02
CA ALA A 635 68.40 -29.47 -9.26
C ALA A 635 68.94 -28.48 -10.32
N GLY A 636 68.83 -27.16 -10.09
CA GLY A 636 69.47 -26.14 -10.92
C GLY A 636 68.71 -25.76 -12.20
N PHE A 637 67.42 -26.07 -12.32
CA PHE A 637 66.61 -25.68 -13.48
C PHE A 637 66.56 -24.15 -13.63
N LYS A 638 67.02 -23.66 -14.79
CA LYS A 638 67.18 -22.22 -15.08
C LYS A 638 65.84 -21.48 -15.01
N GLU A 639 64.84 -22.00 -15.71
CA GLU A 639 63.48 -21.45 -15.79
C GLU A 639 62.88 -21.34 -14.38
N SER A 640 63.08 -22.36 -13.54
CA SER A 640 62.57 -22.37 -12.17
C SER A 640 63.23 -21.33 -11.28
N ARG A 641 64.51 -21.01 -11.51
CA ARG A 641 65.22 -19.94 -10.80
C ARG A 641 64.74 -18.55 -11.23
N GLU A 642 64.59 -18.34 -12.53
CA GLU A 642 64.16 -17.06 -13.10
C GLU A 642 62.73 -16.69 -12.71
N THR A 643 61.83 -17.67 -12.58
CA THR A 643 60.43 -17.44 -12.21
C THR A 643 60.10 -17.74 -10.75
N SER A 644 61.09 -18.00 -9.88
CA SER A 644 60.84 -18.59 -8.56
C SER A 644 59.87 -17.79 -7.70
N THR A 645 60.09 -16.48 -7.56
CA THR A 645 59.23 -15.60 -6.75
C THR A 645 57.81 -15.60 -7.30
N MET A 646 57.67 -15.39 -8.62
CA MET A 646 56.38 -15.39 -9.30
C MET A 646 55.62 -16.71 -9.16
N HIS A 647 56.32 -17.84 -9.23
CA HIS A 647 55.71 -19.16 -9.08
C HIS A 647 55.12 -19.33 -7.67
N LEU A 648 55.87 -18.98 -6.63
CA LEU A 648 55.42 -19.08 -5.24
C LEU A 648 54.28 -18.08 -4.91
N ASP A 649 54.36 -16.88 -5.48
CA ASP A 649 53.31 -15.86 -5.33
C ASP A 649 52.00 -16.33 -5.98
N LEU A 650 52.05 -16.85 -7.21
CA LEU A 650 50.88 -17.43 -7.88
C LEU A 650 50.24 -18.57 -7.08
N LEU A 651 51.05 -19.48 -6.50
CA LEU A 651 50.53 -20.53 -5.63
C LEU A 651 49.85 -19.96 -4.38
N SER A 652 50.35 -18.84 -3.85
CA SER A 652 49.73 -18.16 -2.71
C SER A 652 48.45 -17.42 -3.11
N ASP A 653 48.40 -16.79 -4.28
CA ASP A 653 47.21 -16.12 -4.80
C ASP A 653 46.07 -17.10 -5.09
N PHE A 654 46.36 -18.26 -5.71
CA PHE A 654 45.34 -19.30 -5.93
C PHE A 654 44.81 -19.89 -4.61
N GLU A 655 45.65 -20.01 -3.59
CA GLU A 655 45.19 -20.45 -2.26
C GLU A 655 44.39 -19.36 -1.55
N ARG A 656 44.73 -18.08 -1.74
CA ARG A 656 43.93 -16.95 -1.24
C ARG A 656 42.54 -16.91 -1.89
N ILE A 657 42.45 -17.12 -3.20
CA ILE A 657 41.16 -17.27 -3.90
C ILE A 657 40.38 -18.46 -3.32
N ASN A 658 41.03 -19.60 -3.12
CA ASN A 658 40.39 -20.78 -2.53
C ASN A 658 39.90 -20.50 -1.11
N PHE A 659 40.66 -19.76 -0.31
CA PHE A 659 40.24 -19.32 1.02
C PHE A 659 38.93 -18.53 0.93
N HIS A 660 38.86 -17.48 0.11
CA HIS A 660 37.63 -16.69 -0.05
C HIS A 660 36.45 -17.53 -0.56
N ALA A 661 36.67 -18.39 -1.57
CA ALA A 661 35.65 -19.32 -2.05
C ALA A 661 35.14 -20.27 -0.95
N SER A 662 36.02 -20.74 -0.06
CA SER A 662 35.63 -21.58 1.09
C SER A 662 34.86 -20.80 2.17
N GLN A 663 35.10 -19.49 2.30
CA GLN A 663 34.37 -18.62 3.22
C GLN A 663 32.95 -18.33 2.73
N ILE A 664 32.72 -18.24 1.41
CA ILE A 664 31.37 -18.20 0.84
C ILE A 664 30.58 -19.45 1.28
N GLY A 665 31.19 -20.63 1.19
CA GLY A 665 30.60 -21.87 1.72
C GLY A 665 30.33 -21.82 3.23
N ALA A 666 31.26 -21.26 4.02
CA ALA A 666 31.11 -21.09 5.46
C ALA A 666 29.94 -20.16 5.83
N ALA A 667 29.82 -19.02 5.14
CA ALA A 667 28.74 -18.06 5.31
C ALA A 667 27.37 -18.71 5.07
N LEU A 668 27.26 -19.49 3.98
CA LEU A 668 26.06 -20.26 3.65
C LEU A 668 25.71 -21.33 4.68
N LEU A 669 26.71 -21.94 5.36
CA LEU A 669 26.50 -22.91 6.44
C LEU A 669 26.12 -22.28 7.78
N GLY A 670 26.47 -21.00 8.00
CA GLY A 670 26.00 -20.23 9.17
C GLY A 670 24.48 -20.24 9.32
N ARG A 671 23.75 -20.56 8.23
CA ARG A 671 22.32 -20.84 8.13
C ARG A 671 21.81 -22.01 8.98
N ALA A 672 22.66 -22.97 9.34
CA ALA A 672 22.24 -24.24 9.95
C ALA A 672 22.34 -24.28 11.48
N LYS A 673 22.65 -23.16 12.14
CA LYS A 673 22.78 -23.07 13.61
C LYS A 673 21.61 -22.36 14.28
#